data_AF-A0A498N519-F1
#
_entry.id   AF-A0A498N519-F1
#
_cell.length_a   1.000
_cell.length_b   1.000
_cell.length_c   1.000
_cell.angle_alpha   90.00
_cell.angle_beta   90.00
_cell.angle_gamma   90.00
#
_symmetry.space_group_name_H-M   'P 1'
#
loop_
_entity.id
_entity.type
_entity.pdbx_description
1 polymer ?
#
loop_
_entity_poly.entity_id
_entity_poly.type
_entity_poly.pdbx_seq_one_letter_code
_entity_poly.pdbx_strand_id
1 'polypeptide(L)'
;MDLSRNEMKSTYCLQFLHCQNHLNTLKIEHNHLTRLMPCNISTQLDSMKTLSYRYNRILEVSGHAFGNTPKLTNLELNINIIAYLDHKALWGLKDLVTLRLDNNLLTDIYSDSFKDLTSLKTLNLRNNQLSVIFDYVFQNLSNLHTLDLGGNKITQLKLHALDGLQSLANLYLDRNRLKEIDGTLFGKLHATLQVLDLQANHILYFTEHTYSPFINMSKLQDLKLDGQQPNGINLLPRAFFRGLISLKSLYLTNNHIIGFGAETFDDLKSLEYLTLDNSCVGIAQLKPGIFKNLRKLKTLSTENMGIKSFSEEIFGNLTGLKQLHLNRNAMMTLDIGLLDKLTNLTYVDIRSCPLSCNCQNSDLQNWTIGSKRLQFPYLFNITCQDQPGSYFHSFLTNVCYLDIALYLFSSTFTFTILLTLIPLLYIKLYWKFKYGYYVFRSWFGEQWRRLKDQEEKYKYDAFISYNSADEDWVMEQLLPNLEGSSFQLCLHHRDFELGRDIVDNIVAAVYSSRKTICVVSQNFLRSEWCSLEIQLASYRLFQEMQDVLLLVFLEPIPERQLSTYHRMRKVMLKKTYLQWPGSNCSDPNSAKELFWNKLKRALRSSNTGSQEKQKMKEQNDQRRQDKEGADREEREYFVNQTPTDDEALFLNFSSSSLVVSYYFLLPGVVPVLHRDCSPGLNQHNRFVSDSKGKEPDVLFVGDSLVQLLHEFEVWRKLFSPLHTLNFGVGGDATQHVLWRLVNGELDHISPKVVVLWVGTNNHGHTPEQICGGIMAIINVIHQKLPHAHTLVLGVLPRGKNPNPLRERNAGVNALVQAEAASLSHVSFLDVDPGFVHSDGSISHQDMYDYLHLTPQGYQKILLLAFAVVIATNIHCQAAQPQLRDSDKSPFPKGLAIFKQQGKKCNCLGIRDPLNQNCHCEMQRQLRMKEQKTLCLKNGILSKKCLELAGGNRKERKGFSMPI
;
A
#
# COMPACT_ATOMS: atom_id res chain seq x y z
N MET A 1 7.59 -22.65 -65.67
CA MET A 1 8.26 -21.51 -66.30
C MET A 1 8.24 -20.34 -65.34
N ASP A 2 9.35 -19.62 -65.22
CA ASP A 2 9.45 -18.46 -64.33
C ASP A 2 9.99 -17.28 -65.14
N LEU A 3 9.22 -16.19 -65.17
CA LEU A 3 9.53 -14.91 -65.82
C LEU A 3 9.63 -13.79 -64.78
N SER A 4 9.78 -14.15 -63.50
CA SER A 4 9.82 -13.17 -62.42
C SER A 4 11.08 -12.28 -62.49
N ARG A 5 11.00 -11.06 -61.95
CA ARG A 5 12.10 -10.07 -61.93
C ARG A 5 12.55 -9.61 -63.34
N ASN A 6 11.59 -9.45 -64.25
CA ASN A 6 11.78 -8.87 -65.58
C ASN A 6 11.03 -7.52 -65.70
N GLU A 7 11.15 -6.83 -66.84
CA GLU A 7 10.46 -5.56 -67.10
C GLU A 7 9.12 -5.71 -67.83
N MET A 8 8.42 -6.85 -67.72
CA MET A 8 7.19 -7.10 -68.49
C MET A 8 6.09 -6.09 -68.10
N LYS A 9 5.56 -5.38 -69.10
CA LYS A 9 4.48 -4.38 -68.95
C LYS A 9 3.09 -4.93 -69.34
N SER A 10 3.05 -6.03 -70.09
CA SER A 10 1.85 -6.79 -70.44
C SER A 10 2.20 -8.27 -70.69
N THR A 11 1.21 -9.16 -70.60
CA THR A 11 1.33 -10.58 -70.95
C THR A 11 0.62 -10.97 -72.24
N TYR A 12 -0.14 -10.05 -72.86
CA TYR A 12 -0.92 -10.29 -74.10
C TYR A 12 -1.67 -11.63 -74.09
N CYS A 13 -2.42 -11.90 -73.01
CA CYS A 13 -3.19 -13.14 -72.85
C CYS A 13 -2.39 -14.43 -73.05
N LEU A 14 -1.10 -14.42 -72.68
CA LEU A 14 -0.20 -15.57 -72.75
C LEU A 14 -0.07 -16.19 -74.16
N GLN A 15 -0.30 -15.41 -75.22
CA GLN A 15 -0.24 -15.89 -76.61
C GLN A 15 1.12 -16.51 -76.98
N PHE A 16 2.21 -16.06 -76.34
CA PHE A 16 3.55 -16.63 -76.49
C PHE A 16 3.68 -18.08 -75.96
N LEU A 17 2.64 -18.62 -75.31
CA LEU A 17 2.57 -20.00 -74.80
C LEU A 17 1.62 -20.90 -75.59
N HIS A 18 1.04 -20.47 -76.72
CA HIS A 18 0.00 -21.28 -77.40
C HIS A 18 0.46 -22.68 -77.88
N CYS A 19 1.78 -22.90 -77.99
CA CYS A 19 2.36 -24.21 -78.32
C CYS A 19 2.80 -25.04 -77.08
N GLN A 20 2.64 -24.53 -75.86
CA GLN A 20 3.26 -25.07 -74.65
C GLN A 20 2.32 -25.98 -73.85
N ASN A 21 1.86 -27.05 -74.50
CA ASN A 21 0.81 -27.97 -74.03
C ASN A 21 1.14 -28.77 -72.75
N HIS A 22 2.34 -28.63 -72.19
CA HIS A 22 2.79 -29.29 -70.95
C HIS A 22 3.09 -28.32 -69.80
N LEU A 23 2.85 -27.01 -69.98
CA LEU A 23 3.21 -26.01 -68.99
C LEU A 23 2.15 -25.85 -67.90
N ASN A 24 2.36 -26.52 -66.76
CA ASN A 24 1.41 -26.50 -65.63
C ASN A 24 1.54 -25.28 -64.70
N THR A 25 2.72 -24.63 -64.65
CA THR A 25 3.01 -23.55 -63.71
C THR A 25 3.78 -22.43 -64.39
N LEU A 26 3.25 -21.20 -64.29
CA LEU A 26 3.86 -19.98 -64.79
C LEU A 26 3.87 -18.90 -63.70
N LYS A 27 5.05 -18.34 -63.45
CA LYS A 27 5.25 -17.19 -62.56
C LYS A 27 5.70 -15.97 -63.35
N ILE A 28 5.13 -14.81 -63.06
CA ILE A 28 5.47 -13.51 -63.63
C ILE A 28 5.50 -12.48 -62.50
N GLU A 29 6.28 -12.77 -61.45
CA GLU A 29 6.33 -11.98 -60.22
C GLU A 29 7.34 -10.82 -60.34
N HIS A 30 7.26 -9.78 -59.50
CA HIS A 30 8.23 -8.66 -59.52
C HIS A 30 8.45 -8.03 -60.91
N ASN A 31 7.38 -7.86 -61.68
CA ASN A 31 7.38 -7.26 -63.02
C ASN A 31 6.67 -5.89 -63.01
N HIS A 32 6.30 -5.35 -64.18
CA HIS A 32 5.71 -4.01 -64.34
C HIS A 32 4.31 -4.05 -64.97
N LEU A 33 3.58 -5.16 -64.78
CA LEU A 33 2.20 -5.32 -65.27
C LEU A 33 1.27 -4.33 -64.56
N THR A 34 0.47 -3.59 -65.32
CA THR A 34 -0.46 -2.56 -64.80
C THR A 34 -1.94 -2.92 -64.90
N ARG A 35 -2.31 -3.85 -65.79
CA ARG A 35 -3.68 -4.35 -65.96
C ARG A 35 -3.67 -5.77 -66.54
N LEU A 36 -4.70 -6.56 -66.23
CA LEU A 36 -4.98 -7.82 -66.92
C LEU A 36 -6.22 -7.63 -67.81
N MET A 37 -6.01 -7.72 -69.12
CA MET A 37 -7.01 -7.46 -70.16
C MET A 37 -7.89 -8.70 -70.41
N PRO A 38 -9.10 -8.57 -70.98
CA PRO A 38 -9.95 -9.71 -71.35
C PRO A 38 -9.26 -10.67 -72.32
N CYS A 39 -9.37 -11.98 -72.10
CA CYS A 39 -8.67 -12.98 -72.91
C CYS A 39 -9.64 -13.91 -73.65
N ASN A 40 -9.38 -14.07 -74.96
CA ASN A 40 -10.23 -14.86 -75.85
C ASN A 40 -10.09 -16.37 -75.58
N ILE A 41 -11.22 -17.08 -75.68
CA ILE A 41 -11.33 -18.54 -75.48
C ILE A 41 -10.69 -19.32 -76.64
N SER A 42 -10.45 -18.68 -77.79
CA SER A 42 -9.91 -19.31 -79.02
C SER A 42 -8.52 -19.95 -78.89
N THR A 43 -7.78 -19.69 -77.80
CA THR A 43 -6.46 -20.29 -77.51
C THR A 43 -6.42 -20.73 -76.06
N GLN A 44 -6.86 -21.97 -75.78
CA GLN A 44 -6.92 -22.52 -74.42
C GLN A 44 -5.57 -23.13 -74.00
N LEU A 45 -5.22 -22.93 -72.73
CA LEU A 45 -4.00 -23.44 -72.09
C LEU A 45 -4.38 -24.43 -70.97
N ASP A 46 -5.02 -25.56 -71.33
CA ASP A 46 -5.66 -26.48 -70.38
C ASP A 46 -4.72 -27.22 -69.42
N SER A 47 -3.42 -27.25 -69.74
CA SER A 47 -2.36 -27.71 -68.84
C SER A 47 -2.15 -26.76 -67.65
N MET A 48 -2.42 -25.46 -67.81
CA MET A 48 -2.08 -24.43 -66.84
C MET A 48 -2.87 -24.59 -65.54
N LYS A 49 -2.17 -24.93 -64.45
CA LYS A 49 -2.71 -25.12 -63.09
C LYS A 49 -2.41 -23.95 -62.16
N THR A 50 -1.25 -23.30 -62.33
CA THR A 50 -0.79 -22.25 -61.42
C THR A 50 -0.33 -21.01 -62.18
N LEU A 51 -0.95 -19.87 -61.87
CA LEU A 51 -0.50 -18.54 -62.30
C LEU A 51 -0.16 -17.68 -61.09
N SER A 52 1.03 -17.06 -61.10
CA SER A 52 1.43 -16.06 -60.11
C SER A 52 1.82 -14.74 -60.79
N TYR A 53 1.21 -13.66 -60.29
CA TYR A 53 1.34 -12.27 -60.75
C TYR A 53 1.76 -11.34 -59.61
N ARG A 54 2.36 -11.89 -58.55
CA ARG A 54 2.70 -11.19 -57.31
C ARG A 54 3.74 -10.08 -57.50
N TYR A 55 3.72 -9.07 -56.63
CA TYR A 55 4.66 -7.94 -56.67
C TYR A 55 4.69 -7.19 -58.02
N ASN A 56 3.54 -7.09 -58.69
CA ASN A 56 3.37 -6.23 -59.87
C ASN A 56 2.70 -4.90 -59.48
N ARG A 57 2.21 -4.15 -60.47
CA ARG A 57 1.50 -2.87 -60.28
C ARG A 57 0.09 -2.94 -60.88
N ILE A 58 -0.55 -4.11 -60.84
CA ILE A 58 -1.85 -4.36 -61.45
C ILE A 58 -2.90 -3.55 -60.69
N LEU A 59 -3.57 -2.62 -61.37
CA LEU A 59 -4.64 -1.76 -60.85
C LEU A 59 -6.04 -2.31 -61.17
N GLU A 60 -6.15 -2.97 -62.33
CA GLU A 60 -7.38 -3.52 -62.90
C GLU A 60 -7.19 -4.97 -63.33
N VAL A 61 -8.20 -5.80 -63.03
CA VAL A 61 -8.43 -7.09 -63.68
C VAL A 61 -9.80 -7.04 -64.36
N SER A 62 -9.82 -6.92 -65.68
CA SER A 62 -11.03 -6.78 -66.50
C SER A 62 -11.79 -8.12 -66.63
N GLY A 63 -13.05 -8.07 -67.07
CA GLY A 63 -13.88 -9.26 -67.29
C GLY A 63 -13.21 -10.30 -68.21
N HIS A 64 -13.33 -11.58 -67.86
CA HIS A 64 -12.76 -12.72 -68.61
C HIS A 64 -11.23 -12.67 -68.81
N ALA A 65 -10.47 -12.00 -67.94
CA ALA A 65 -9.00 -11.93 -68.01
C ALA A 65 -8.26 -13.29 -67.93
N PHE A 66 -8.95 -14.36 -67.52
CA PHE A 66 -8.43 -15.74 -67.45
C PHE A 66 -9.18 -16.72 -68.35
N GLY A 67 -9.99 -16.25 -69.32
CA GLY A 67 -10.83 -17.09 -70.19
C GLY A 67 -10.06 -18.09 -71.09
N ASN A 68 -8.76 -17.85 -71.28
CA ASN A 68 -7.81 -18.74 -71.96
C ASN A 68 -7.25 -19.86 -71.04
N THR A 69 -7.48 -19.80 -69.73
CA THR A 69 -6.89 -20.69 -68.71
C THR A 69 -7.98 -21.30 -67.81
N PRO A 70 -8.97 -22.02 -68.37
CA PRO A 70 -10.14 -22.51 -67.61
C PRO A 70 -9.81 -23.59 -66.56
N LYS A 71 -8.58 -24.12 -66.60
CA LYS A 71 -8.13 -25.28 -65.83
C LYS A 71 -7.18 -24.97 -64.67
N LEU A 72 -7.10 -23.71 -64.28
CA LEU A 72 -6.35 -23.22 -63.10
C LEU A 72 -6.88 -23.82 -61.79
N THR A 73 -5.96 -24.13 -60.89
CA THR A 73 -6.22 -24.55 -59.51
C THR A 73 -5.67 -23.56 -58.48
N ASN A 74 -4.63 -22.79 -58.81
CA ASN A 74 -4.05 -21.76 -57.95
C ASN A 74 -3.81 -20.45 -58.72
N LEU A 75 -4.33 -19.33 -58.21
CA LEU A 75 -4.17 -18.00 -58.80
C LEU A 75 -3.71 -17.01 -57.74
N GLU A 76 -2.51 -16.46 -57.93
CA GLU A 76 -1.87 -15.52 -57.00
C GLU A 76 -1.75 -14.12 -57.61
N LEU A 77 -2.65 -13.22 -57.21
CA LEU A 77 -2.71 -11.81 -57.60
C LEU A 77 -2.31 -10.86 -56.45
N ASN A 78 -1.83 -11.41 -55.34
CA ASN A 78 -1.56 -10.66 -54.12
C ASN A 78 -0.29 -9.81 -54.16
N ILE A 79 -0.26 -8.76 -53.34
CA ILE A 79 0.78 -7.73 -53.33
C ILE A 79 0.84 -7.04 -54.71
N ASN A 80 -0.25 -6.37 -55.04
CA ASN A 80 -0.45 -5.54 -56.22
C ASN A 80 -1.13 -4.22 -55.77
N ILE A 81 -1.75 -3.47 -56.68
CA ILE A 81 -2.54 -2.27 -56.38
C ILE A 81 -3.98 -2.39 -56.89
N ILE A 82 -4.53 -3.61 -56.95
CA ILE A 82 -5.81 -3.90 -57.61
C ILE A 82 -6.91 -3.17 -56.85
N ALA A 83 -7.48 -2.15 -57.47
CA ALA A 83 -8.61 -1.39 -56.94
C ALA A 83 -9.91 -1.79 -57.64
N TYR A 84 -9.83 -2.24 -58.90
CA TYR A 84 -10.97 -2.72 -59.68
C TYR A 84 -10.81 -4.19 -60.08
N LEU A 85 -11.74 -5.02 -59.60
CA LEU A 85 -11.93 -6.40 -60.02
C LEU A 85 -13.32 -6.49 -60.67
N ASP A 86 -13.36 -6.72 -61.99
CA ASP A 86 -14.61 -6.90 -62.71
C ASP A 86 -15.37 -8.12 -62.15
N HIS A 87 -16.69 -8.01 -61.97
CA HIS A 87 -17.59 -9.11 -61.58
C HIS A 87 -17.49 -10.38 -62.47
N LYS A 88 -16.90 -10.29 -63.67
CA LYS A 88 -16.64 -11.40 -64.59
C LYS A 88 -15.15 -11.73 -64.77
N ALA A 89 -14.24 -11.10 -64.03
CA ALA A 89 -12.79 -11.31 -64.16
C ALA A 89 -12.39 -12.78 -64.00
N LEU A 90 -13.02 -13.47 -63.05
CA LEU A 90 -12.75 -14.85 -62.64
C LEU A 90 -13.75 -15.87 -63.23
N TRP A 91 -14.56 -15.44 -64.21
CA TRP A 91 -15.62 -16.26 -64.81
C TRP A 91 -15.06 -17.53 -65.49
N GLY A 92 -15.74 -18.65 -65.31
CA GLY A 92 -15.35 -19.95 -65.88
C GLY A 92 -14.28 -20.73 -65.11
N LEU A 93 -13.64 -20.17 -64.08
CA LEU A 93 -12.56 -20.81 -63.31
C LEU A 93 -13.06 -21.85 -62.28
N LYS A 94 -13.82 -22.84 -62.75
CA LYS A 94 -14.54 -23.82 -61.92
C LYS A 94 -13.63 -24.79 -61.16
N ASP A 95 -12.44 -25.05 -61.69
CA ASP A 95 -11.43 -25.93 -61.08
C ASP A 95 -10.55 -25.20 -60.03
N LEU A 96 -10.77 -23.89 -59.80
CA LEU A 96 -9.92 -23.07 -58.92
C LEU A 96 -10.07 -23.48 -57.45
N VAL A 97 -8.96 -23.82 -56.80
CA VAL A 97 -8.91 -24.29 -55.39
C VAL A 97 -8.42 -23.19 -54.45
N THR A 98 -7.47 -22.35 -54.89
CA THR A 98 -6.89 -21.27 -54.11
C THR A 98 -6.84 -19.97 -54.92
N LEU A 99 -7.35 -18.89 -54.31
CA LEU A 99 -7.32 -17.53 -54.86
C LEU A 99 -6.71 -16.57 -53.82
N ARG A 100 -5.60 -15.94 -54.19
CA ARG A 100 -4.96 -14.88 -53.39
C ARG A 100 -5.14 -13.51 -54.02
N LEU A 101 -5.88 -12.64 -53.34
CA LEU A 101 -6.09 -11.23 -53.65
C LEU A 101 -5.60 -10.32 -52.50
N ASP A 102 -4.86 -10.86 -51.53
CA ASP A 102 -4.37 -10.10 -50.37
C ASP A 102 -3.40 -8.97 -50.72
N ASN A 103 -3.30 -7.97 -49.84
CA ASN A 103 -2.42 -6.81 -49.99
C ASN A 103 -2.67 -6.11 -51.35
N ASN A 104 -3.89 -5.58 -51.49
CA ASN A 104 -4.42 -4.88 -52.66
C ASN A 104 -5.30 -3.69 -52.22
N LEU A 105 -6.02 -3.06 -53.14
CA LEU A 105 -6.81 -1.85 -52.90
C LEU A 105 -8.32 -2.04 -53.09
N LEU A 106 -8.82 -3.28 -53.10
CA LEU A 106 -10.23 -3.59 -53.38
C LEU A 106 -11.16 -2.95 -52.35
N THR A 107 -12.10 -2.11 -52.81
CA THR A 107 -13.12 -1.45 -51.96
C THR A 107 -14.41 -2.25 -51.85
N ASP A 108 -14.74 -3.01 -52.89
CA ASP A 108 -16.03 -3.68 -53.09
C ASP A 108 -15.85 -5.07 -53.72
N ILE A 109 -16.82 -5.96 -53.46
CA ILE A 109 -16.96 -7.28 -54.08
C ILE A 109 -18.44 -7.55 -54.35
N TYR A 110 -18.76 -8.07 -55.53
CA TYR A 110 -20.13 -8.27 -56.01
C TYR A 110 -20.55 -9.75 -55.93
N SER A 111 -21.86 -10.02 -55.92
CA SER A 111 -22.40 -11.38 -55.81
C SER A 111 -22.00 -12.31 -56.96
N ASP A 112 -21.84 -11.77 -58.18
CA ASP A 112 -21.37 -12.57 -59.32
C ASP A 112 -19.84 -12.83 -59.31
N SER A 113 -19.03 -12.06 -58.56
CA SER A 113 -17.56 -12.06 -58.63
C SER A 113 -16.89 -13.42 -58.40
N PHE A 114 -17.51 -14.29 -57.59
CA PHE A 114 -16.99 -15.61 -57.22
C PHE A 114 -17.92 -16.77 -57.63
N LYS A 115 -18.93 -16.48 -58.45
CA LYS A 115 -20.08 -17.37 -58.74
C LYS A 115 -19.72 -18.72 -59.38
N ASP A 116 -18.70 -18.77 -60.21
CA ASP A 116 -18.23 -20.00 -60.85
C ASP A 116 -17.21 -20.78 -60.00
N LEU A 117 -16.70 -20.23 -58.89
CA LEU A 117 -15.55 -20.78 -58.16
C LEU A 117 -15.95 -21.92 -57.20
N THR A 118 -16.73 -22.88 -57.68
CA THR A 118 -17.36 -23.93 -56.86
C THR A 118 -16.37 -24.91 -56.22
N SER A 119 -15.16 -25.05 -56.75
CA SER A 119 -14.08 -25.87 -56.17
C SER A 119 -13.20 -25.14 -55.15
N LEU A 120 -13.46 -23.84 -54.90
CA LEU A 120 -12.56 -22.99 -54.12
C LEU A 120 -12.55 -23.39 -52.64
N LYS A 121 -11.37 -23.69 -52.11
CA LYS A 121 -11.13 -24.05 -50.71
C LYS A 121 -10.53 -22.90 -49.90
N THR A 122 -9.77 -22.02 -50.55
CA THR A 122 -9.10 -20.88 -49.89
C THR A 122 -9.30 -19.59 -50.68
N LEU A 123 -9.94 -18.61 -50.05
CA LEU A 123 -10.08 -17.25 -50.55
C LEU A 123 -9.39 -16.29 -49.58
N ASN A 124 -8.34 -15.61 -50.04
CA ASN A 124 -7.64 -14.61 -49.24
C ASN A 124 -7.81 -13.20 -49.83
N LEU A 125 -8.47 -12.33 -49.07
CA LEU A 125 -8.78 -10.93 -49.36
C LEU A 125 -8.17 -10.00 -48.27
N ARG A 126 -7.21 -10.49 -47.48
CA ARG A 126 -6.58 -9.77 -46.37
C ARG A 126 -5.91 -8.46 -46.83
N ASN A 127 -5.88 -7.45 -45.96
CA ASN A 127 -5.24 -6.15 -46.24
C ASN A 127 -5.74 -5.52 -47.56
N ASN A 128 -7.07 -5.44 -47.71
CA ASN A 128 -7.76 -4.67 -48.75
C ASN A 128 -8.52 -3.49 -48.11
N GLN A 129 -9.44 -2.86 -48.84
CA GLN A 129 -10.18 -1.67 -48.41
C GLN A 129 -11.69 -1.93 -48.19
N LEU A 130 -12.10 -3.20 -48.13
CA LEU A 130 -13.50 -3.63 -48.05
C LEU A 130 -14.18 -3.03 -46.80
N SER A 131 -15.35 -2.41 -46.99
CA SER A 131 -16.05 -1.66 -45.92
C SER A 131 -17.36 -2.31 -45.44
N VAL A 132 -17.99 -3.09 -46.32
CA VAL A 132 -19.24 -3.84 -46.12
C VAL A 132 -19.11 -5.13 -46.92
N ILE A 133 -19.56 -6.26 -46.37
CA ILE A 133 -19.78 -7.48 -47.16
C ILE A 133 -21.29 -7.62 -47.41
N PHE A 134 -21.69 -7.59 -48.68
CA PHE A 134 -23.08 -7.63 -49.11
C PHE A 134 -23.65 -9.07 -49.06
N ASP A 135 -24.97 -9.16 -49.15
CA ASP A 135 -25.70 -10.43 -49.17
C ASP A 135 -25.31 -11.31 -50.37
N TYR A 136 -25.24 -12.63 -50.14
CA TYR A 136 -24.99 -13.67 -51.14
C TYR A 136 -23.63 -13.63 -51.86
N VAL A 137 -22.68 -12.79 -51.43
CA VAL A 137 -21.35 -12.66 -52.07
C VAL A 137 -20.53 -13.96 -52.11
N PHE A 138 -20.77 -14.87 -51.17
CA PHE A 138 -20.10 -16.18 -51.11
C PHE A 138 -21.05 -17.38 -51.37
N GLN A 139 -22.25 -17.14 -51.90
CA GLN A 139 -23.34 -18.14 -51.96
C GLN A 139 -22.98 -19.44 -52.70
N ASN A 140 -22.09 -19.39 -53.69
CA ASN A 140 -21.68 -20.56 -54.48
C ASN A 140 -20.43 -21.28 -53.95
N LEU A 141 -19.80 -20.77 -52.88
CA LEU A 141 -18.51 -21.24 -52.37
C LEU A 141 -18.68 -22.38 -51.34
N SER A 142 -19.48 -23.39 -51.69
CA SER A 142 -19.83 -24.50 -50.80
C SER A 142 -18.63 -25.33 -50.32
N ASN A 143 -17.56 -25.41 -51.12
CA ASN A 143 -16.31 -26.07 -50.79
C ASN A 143 -15.30 -25.18 -50.03
N LEU A 144 -15.63 -23.93 -49.68
CA LEU A 144 -14.67 -23.02 -49.05
C LEU A 144 -14.36 -23.46 -47.62
N HIS A 145 -13.09 -23.76 -47.34
CA HIS A 145 -12.61 -24.17 -46.02
C HIS A 145 -12.02 -22.98 -45.24
N THR A 146 -11.44 -21.99 -45.94
CA THR A 146 -10.79 -20.82 -45.34
C THR A 146 -11.15 -19.53 -46.09
N LEU A 147 -11.63 -18.55 -45.33
CA LEU A 147 -11.92 -17.18 -45.77
C LEU A 147 -11.13 -16.20 -44.90
N ASP A 148 -10.21 -15.45 -45.51
CA ASP A 148 -9.41 -14.43 -44.83
C ASP A 148 -9.79 -13.03 -45.33
N LEU A 149 -10.44 -12.28 -44.46
CA LEU A 149 -10.90 -10.89 -44.65
C LEU A 149 -10.18 -9.94 -43.68
N GLY A 150 -9.09 -10.38 -43.04
CA GLY A 150 -8.40 -9.58 -42.01
C GLY A 150 -7.78 -8.28 -42.55
N GLY A 151 -7.58 -7.28 -41.69
CA GLY A 151 -6.93 -6.02 -42.06
C GLY A 151 -7.70 -5.17 -43.09
N ASN A 152 -9.01 -5.36 -43.20
CA ASN A 152 -9.90 -4.56 -44.05
C ASN A 152 -10.53 -3.40 -43.24
N LYS A 153 -11.58 -2.77 -43.77
CA LYS A 153 -12.33 -1.68 -43.12
C LYS A 153 -13.76 -2.11 -42.76
N ILE A 154 -14.03 -3.42 -42.65
CA ILE A 154 -15.38 -3.96 -42.57
C ILE A 154 -16.07 -3.47 -41.30
N THR A 155 -17.16 -2.75 -41.47
CA THR A 155 -17.99 -2.18 -40.39
C THR A 155 -19.21 -3.04 -40.06
N GLN A 156 -19.68 -3.81 -41.05
CA GLN A 156 -20.86 -4.66 -40.96
C GLN A 156 -20.75 -5.79 -42.00
N LEU A 157 -21.29 -6.96 -41.64
CA LEU A 157 -21.62 -8.03 -42.57
C LEU A 157 -23.14 -7.98 -42.76
N LYS A 158 -23.66 -8.14 -43.99
CA LYS A 158 -25.11 -8.23 -44.21
C LYS A 158 -25.65 -9.61 -43.83
N LEU A 159 -26.95 -9.70 -43.54
CA LEU A 159 -27.59 -10.87 -42.92
C LEU A 159 -27.32 -12.18 -43.69
N HIS A 160 -27.20 -12.11 -45.02
CA HIS A 160 -26.93 -13.24 -45.91
C HIS A 160 -25.52 -13.22 -46.52
N ALA A 161 -24.58 -12.44 -45.96
CA ALA A 161 -23.22 -12.32 -46.47
C ALA A 161 -22.43 -13.63 -46.39
N LEU A 162 -22.73 -14.50 -45.40
CA LEU A 162 -22.06 -15.78 -45.18
C LEU A 162 -22.89 -17.00 -45.64
N ASP A 163 -23.99 -16.78 -46.38
CA ASP A 163 -24.82 -17.86 -46.91
C ASP A 163 -24.03 -18.69 -47.94
N GLY A 164 -24.33 -19.98 -48.02
CA GLY A 164 -23.69 -20.92 -48.97
C GLY A 164 -22.35 -21.52 -48.53
N LEU A 165 -21.73 -21.01 -47.46
CA LEU A 165 -20.40 -21.43 -46.95
C LEU A 165 -20.40 -22.77 -46.19
N GLN A 166 -20.90 -23.83 -46.84
CA GLN A 166 -21.19 -25.15 -46.25
C GLN A 166 -19.99 -25.97 -45.75
N SER A 167 -18.75 -25.56 -46.06
CA SER A 167 -17.52 -26.24 -45.61
C SER A 167 -16.62 -25.37 -44.73
N LEU A 168 -17.05 -24.17 -44.34
CA LEU A 168 -16.14 -23.17 -43.78
C LEU A 168 -15.67 -23.56 -42.37
N ALA A 169 -14.38 -23.84 -42.23
CA ALA A 169 -13.71 -24.16 -40.98
C ALA A 169 -13.01 -22.94 -40.37
N ASN A 170 -12.39 -22.08 -41.21
CA ASN A 170 -11.59 -20.95 -40.75
C ASN A 170 -12.13 -19.62 -41.30
N LEU A 171 -12.46 -18.68 -40.42
CA LEU A 171 -12.91 -17.33 -40.76
C LEU A 171 -12.05 -16.29 -40.03
N TYR A 172 -11.25 -15.53 -40.80
CA TYR A 172 -10.44 -14.43 -40.26
C TYR A 172 -11.09 -13.09 -40.59
N LEU A 173 -11.49 -12.37 -39.55
CA LEU A 173 -12.08 -11.02 -39.59
C LEU A 173 -11.26 -10.04 -38.75
N ASP A 174 -10.02 -10.39 -38.37
CA ASP A 174 -9.17 -9.57 -37.51
C ASP A 174 -8.86 -8.18 -38.11
N ARG A 175 -8.53 -7.20 -37.26
CA ARG A 175 -8.13 -5.84 -37.67
C ARG A 175 -9.16 -5.15 -38.58
N ASN A 176 -10.44 -5.38 -38.33
CA ASN A 176 -11.58 -4.73 -38.99
C ASN A 176 -12.25 -3.73 -38.02
N ARG A 177 -13.51 -3.36 -38.27
CA ARG A 177 -14.25 -2.31 -37.53
C ARG A 177 -15.64 -2.79 -37.08
N LEU A 178 -15.80 -4.11 -36.92
CA LEU A 178 -17.03 -4.74 -36.45
C LEU A 178 -17.32 -4.28 -35.01
N LYS A 179 -18.58 -3.93 -34.71
CA LYS A 179 -19.01 -3.38 -33.41
C LYS A 179 -19.61 -4.41 -32.45
N GLU A 180 -20.06 -5.53 -32.98
CA GLU A 180 -20.77 -6.58 -32.26
C GLU A 180 -20.57 -7.92 -32.97
N ILE A 181 -20.87 -9.01 -32.26
CA ILE A 181 -20.89 -10.37 -32.82
C ILE A 181 -22.35 -10.79 -33.00
N ASP A 182 -22.84 -10.81 -34.24
CA ASP A 182 -24.20 -11.23 -34.57
C ASP A 182 -24.32 -12.77 -34.55
N GLY A 183 -24.93 -13.29 -33.48
CA GLY A 183 -25.17 -14.73 -33.31
C GLY A 183 -26.11 -15.35 -34.34
N THR A 184 -26.93 -14.57 -35.05
CA THR A 184 -27.77 -15.09 -36.14
C THR A 184 -26.95 -15.30 -37.41
N LEU A 185 -25.99 -14.40 -37.68
CA LEU A 185 -25.09 -14.46 -38.82
C LEU A 185 -24.02 -15.55 -38.64
N PHE A 186 -23.30 -15.55 -37.51
CA PHE A 186 -22.32 -16.60 -37.23
C PHE A 186 -22.97 -17.96 -36.94
N GLY A 187 -24.19 -17.97 -36.39
CA GLY A 187 -25.00 -19.17 -36.17
C GLY A 187 -25.31 -19.98 -37.44
N LYS A 188 -25.20 -19.39 -38.64
CA LYS A 188 -25.28 -20.14 -39.91
C LYS A 188 -24.12 -21.13 -40.11
N LEU A 189 -22.97 -20.87 -39.48
CA LEU A 189 -21.74 -21.66 -39.60
C LEU A 189 -21.51 -22.62 -38.41
N HIS A 190 -22.50 -22.77 -37.53
CA HIS A 190 -22.41 -23.55 -36.28
C HIS A 190 -21.98 -25.02 -36.48
N ALA A 191 -22.31 -25.60 -37.63
CA ALA A 191 -22.03 -26.99 -37.97
C ALA A 191 -20.65 -27.21 -38.61
N THR A 192 -19.86 -26.16 -38.88
CA THR A 192 -18.61 -26.26 -39.67
C THR A 192 -17.43 -25.50 -39.05
N LEU A 193 -17.67 -24.33 -38.44
CA LEU A 193 -16.61 -23.41 -38.05
C LEU A 193 -15.78 -23.93 -36.88
N GLN A 194 -14.45 -23.84 -37.01
CA GLN A 194 -13.45 -24.32 -36.06
C GLN A 194 -12.56 -23.17 -35.57
N VAL A 195 -12.23 -22.20 -36.43
CA VAL A 195 -11.43 -21.02 -36.09
C VAL A 195 -12.22 -19.76 -36.44
N LEU A 196 -12.41 -18.88 -35.45
CA LEU A 196 -12.99 -17.54 -35.62
C LEU A 196 -12.05 -16.49 -35.04
N ASP A 197 -11.48 -15.67 -35.92
CA ASP A 197 -10.54 -14.62 -35.54
C ASP A 197 -11.19 -13.24 -35.65
N LEU A 198 -11.44 -12.61 -34.50
CA LEU A 198 -12.06 -11.29 -34.35
C LEU A 198 -11.15 -10.29 -33.62
N GLN A 199 -9.86 -10.63 -33.48
CA GLN A 199 -8.80 -9.76 -32.93
C GLN A 199 -8.87 -8.32 -33.51
N ALA A 200 -8.62 -7.31 -32.68
CA ALA A 200 -8.50 -5.90 -33.08
C ALA A 200 -9.68 -5.36 -33.92
N ASN A 201 -10.91 -5.74 -33.57
CA ASN A 201 -12.13 -5.10 -34.04
C ASN A 201 -12.58 -4.01 -33.06
N HIS A 202 -13.82 -3.51 -33.20
CA HIS A 202 -14.41 -2.50 -32.32
C HIS A 202 -15.56 -3.07 -31.45
N ILE A 203 -15.45 -4.35 -31.04
CA ILE A 203 -16.54 -5.07 -30.38
C ILE A 203 -16.78 -4.52 -28.97
N LEU A 204 -17.98 -4.01 -28.69
CA LEU A 204 -18.36 -3.43 -27.39
C LEU A 204 -19.84 -3.69 -27.08
N TYR A 205 -20.11 -4.19 -25.87
CA TYR A 205 -21.45 -4.47 -25.36
C TYR A 205 -21.85 -3.46 -24.27
N PHE A 206 -23.10 -2.99 -24.31
CA PHE A 206 -23.63 -1.96 -23.41
C PHE A 206 -24.69 -2.48 -22.41
N THR A 207 -25.14 -3.73 -22.52
CA THR A 207 -26.19 -4.30 -21.67
C THR A 207 -25.89 -5.76 -21.32
N GLU A 208 -26.24 -6.20 -20.11
CA GLU A 208 -26.06 -7.60 -19.68
C GLU A 208 -26.97 -8.60 -20.42
N HIS A 209 -28.03 -8.12 -21.08
CA HIS A 209 -29.15 -8.92 -21.57
C HIS A 209 -29.04 -9.33 -23.06
N THR A 210 -27.83 -9.57 -23.54
CA THR A 210 -27.61 -10.27 -24.82
C THR A 210 -27.41 -11.77 -24.57
N TYR A 211 -28.17 -12.61 -25.28
CA TYR A 211 -27.91 -14.05 -25.35
C TYR A 211 -26.54 -14.29 -25.98
N SER A 212 -25.90 -15.43 -25.66
CA SER A 212 -24.59 -15.77 -26.25
C SER A 212 -24.68 -15.80 -27.79
N PRO A 213 -23.80 -15.08 -28.51
CA PRO A 213 -23.72 -15.19 -29.96
C PRO A 213 -23.15 -16.55 -30.42
N PHE A 214 -22.70 -17.38 -29.48
CA PHE A 214 -22.05 -18.66 -29.73
C PHE A 214 -22.88 -19.88 -29.32
N ILE A 215 -24.16 -19.69 -28.95
CA ILE A 215 -25.02 -20.69 -28.29
C ILE A 215 -25.06 -22.08 -28.97
N ASN A 216 -24.93 -22.13 -30.31
CA ASN A 216 -24.94 -23.36 -31.10
C ASN A 216 -23.56 -23.75 -31.67
N MET A 217 -22.50 -22.95 -31.45
CA MET A 217 -21.17 -23.04 -32.09
C MET A 217 -20.31 -24.20 -31.56
N SER A 218 -20.92 -25.37 -31.39
CA SER A 218 -20.37 -26.56 -30.73
C SER A 218 -19.10 -27.15 -31.36
N LYS A 219 -18.74 -26.79 -32.61
CA LYS A 219 -17.49 -27.22 -33.27
C LYS A 219 -16.34 -26.21 -33.21
N LEU A 220 -16.57 -25.00 -32.69
CA LEU A 220 -15.53 -23.98 -32.59
C LEU A 220 -14.44 -24.44 -31.61
N GLN A 221 -13.19 -24.33 -32.03
CA GLN A 221 -11.99 -24.76 -31.31
C GLN A 221 -11.11 -23.58 -30.91
N ASP A 222 -10.95 -22.59 -31.78
CA ASP A 222 -10.14 -21.40 -31.50
C ASP A 222 -10.98 -20.12 -31.71
N LEU A 223 -11.05 -19.29 -30.67
CA LEU A 223 -11.75 -18.00 -30.66
C LEU A 223 -10.79 -16.91 -30.18
N LYS A 224 -10.56 -15.90 -31.03
CA LYS A 224 -9.74 -14.73 -30.67
C LYS A 224 -10.57 -13.45 -30.63
N LEU A 225 -10.47 -12.74 -29.52
CA LEU A 225 -11.17 -11.48 -29.25
C LEU A 225 -10.22 -10.39 -28.72
N ASP A 226 -8.91 -10.57 -28.91
CA ASP A 226 -7.87 -9.71 -28.35
C ASP A 226 -7.95 -8.26 -28.84
N GLY A 227 -7.64 -7.31 -27.97
CA GLY A 227 -7.26 -5.96 -28.36
C GLY A 227 -8.36 -5.14 -29.02
N GLN A 228 -9.63 -5.28 -28.62
CA GLN A 228 -10.72 -4.48 -29.22
C GLN A 228 -10.47 -2.98 -29.00
N GLN A 229 -10.87 -2.14 -29.96
CA GLN A 229 -10.55 -0.71 -30.01
C GLN A 229 -11.81 0.18 -30.17
N PRO A 230 -11.79 1.45 -29.71
CA PRO A 230 -10.73 2.08 -28.92
C PRO A 230 -10.72 1.64 -27.45
N ASN A 231 -11.84 1.12 -26.95
CA ASN A 231 -12.08 0.95 -25.52
C ASN A 231 -11.93 -0.48 -24.99
N GLY A 232 -11.67 -1.50 -25.83
CA GLY A 232 -11.75 -2.90 -25.40
C GLY A 232 -13.20 -3.37 -25.14
N ILE A 233 -13.36 -4.64 -24.77
CA ILE A 233 -14.63 -5.16 -24.24
C ILE A 233 -14.75 -4.77 -22.76
N ASN A 234 -15.53 -3.73 -22.43
CA ASN A 234 -15.70 -3.29 -21.04
C ASN A 234 -16.60 -4.24 -20.22
N LEU A 235 -17.66 -4.75 -20.85
CA LEU A 235 -18.67 -5.61 -20.24
C LEU A 235 -18.78 -6.91 -21.04
N LEU A 236 -18.59 -8.04 -20.38
CA LEU A 236 -18.96 -9.36 -20.91
C LEU A 236 -20.36 -9.73 -20.36
N PRO A 237 -21.35 -10.03 -21.21
CA PRO A 237 -22.59 -10.67 -20.78
C PRO A 237 -22.32 -11.96 -19.99
N ARG A 238 -23.08 -12.22 -18.92
CA ARG A 238 -22.75 -13.25 -17.92
C ARG A 238 -22.40 -14.61 -18.51
N ALA A 239 -23.20 -15.06 -19.48
CA ALA A 239 -23.05 -16.34 -20.18
C ALA A 239 -22.51 -16.19 -21.63
N PHE A 240 -21.65 -15.20 -21.89
CA PHE A 240 -21.20 -14.85 -23.25
C PHE A 240 -20.63 -16.03 -24.06
N PHE A 241 -19.85 -16.92 -23.44
CA PHE A 241 -19.22 -18.08 -24.09
C PHE A 241 -20.05 -19.38 -24.10
N ARG A 242 -21.34 -19.31 -23.74
CA ARG A 242 -22.23 -20.49 -23.69
C ARG A 242 -22.32 -21.19 -25.05
N GLY A 243 -22.33 -22.53 -25.05
CA GLY A 243 -22.37 -23.37 -26.26
C GLY A 243 -21.01 -23.77 -26.84
N LEU A 244 -19.90 -23.14 -26.42
CA LEU A 244 -18.54 -23.38 -26.93
C LEU A 244 -17.86 -24.64 -26.35
N ILE A 245 -18.56 -25.78 -26.37
CA ILE A 245 -18.15 -27.02 -25.70
C ILE A 245 -16.88 -27.70 -26.24
N SER A 246 -16.50 -27.41 -27.49
CA SER A 246 -15.29 -27.94 -28.14
C SER A 246 -14.12 -26.96 -28.15
N LEU A 247 -14.27 -25.78 -27.54
CA LEU A 247 -13.25 -24.74 -27.56
C LEU A 247 -11.99 -25.23 -26.84
N LYS A 248 -10.83 -25.07 -27.50
CA LYS A 248 -9.49 -25.41 -27.03
C LYS A 248 -8.71 -24.15 -26.65
N SER A 249 -8.84 -23.08 -27.43
CA SER A 249 -8.09 -21.85 -27.23
C SER A 249 -9.02 -20.64 -27.19
N LEU A 250 -8.94 -19.85 -26.10
CA LEU A 250 -9.65 -18.60 -25.95
C LEU A 250 -8.65 -17.47 -25.67
N TYR A 251 -8.67 -16.45 -26.52
CA TYR A 251 -7.80 -15.28 -26.42
C TYR A 251 -8.63 -14.02 -26.19
N LEU A 252 -8.39 -13.35 -25.05
CA LEU A 252 -9.11 -12.14 -24.59
C LEU A 252 -8.15 -11.00 -24.20
N THR A 253 -6.88 -11.10 -24.59
CA THR A 253 -5.79 -10.18 -24.24
C THR A 253 -6.12 -8.72 -24.59
N ASN A 254 -5.63 -7.74 -23.82
CA ASN A 254 -5.79 -6.30 -24.08
C ASN A 254 -7.26 -5.85 -24.24
N ASN A 255 -8.14 -6.27 -23.34
CA ASN A 255 -9.52 -5.77 -23.22
C ASN A 255 -9.71 -5.09 -21.86
N HIS A 256 -10.65 -4.16 -21.72
CA HIS A 256 -10.81 -3.41 -20.46
C HIS A 256 -11.97 -3.98 -19.61
N ILE A 257 -12.00 -5.31 -19.43
CA ILE A 257 -13.12 -6.02 -18.81
C ILE A 257 -13.19 -5.65 -17.33
N ILE A 258 -14.31 -5.06 -16.92
CA ILE A 258 -14.53 -4.56 -15.55
C ILE A 258 -14.62 -5.73 -14.54
N GLY A 259 -15.11 -6.88 -14.98
CA GLY A 259 -15.15 -8.12 -14.19
C GLY A 259 -15.83 -9.26 -14.93
N PHE A 260 -15.73 -10.47 -14.36
CA PHE A 260 -16.29 -11.69 -14.95
C PHE A 260 -17.46 -12.26 -14.13
N GLY A 261 -18.32 -13.04 -14.78
CA GLY A 261 -19.27 -13.92 -14.10
C GLY A 261 -18.55 -15.14 -13.50
N ALA A 262 -19.16 -15.77 -12.49
CA ALA A 262 -18.69 -17.07 -11.98
C ALA A 262 -19.12 -18.22 -12.91
N GLU A 263 -20.03 -17.94 -13.83
CA GLU A 263 -20.60 -18.80 -14.86
C GLU A 263 -19.96 -18.61 -16.26
N THR A 264 -19.14 -17.57 -16.44
CA THR A 264 -18.70 -17.10 -17.78
C THR A 264 -17.93 -18.13 -18.60
N PHE A 265 -17.21 -19.05 -17.96
CA PHE A 265 -16.43 -20.10 -18.62
C PHE A 265 -16.99 -21.52 -18.43
N ASP A 266 -18.20 -21.69 -17.86
CA ASP A 266 -18.67 -23.01 -17.40
C ASP A 266 -18.92 -24.06 -18.50
N ASP A 267 -19.16 -23.63 -19.74
CA ASP A 267 -19.31 -24.54 -20.89
C ASP A 267 -17.97 -24.95 -21.53
N LEU A 268 -16.86 -24.28 -21.20
CA LEU A 268 -15.55 -24.44 -21.87
C LEU A 268 -14.77 -25.68 -21.39
N LYS A 269 -15.46 -26.82 -21.30
CA LYS A 269 -14.97 -28.09 -20.73
C LYS A 269 -13.86 -28.76 -21.55
N SER A 270 -13.61 -28.26 -22.77
CA SER A 270 -12.52 -28.71 -23.65
C SER A 270 -11.30 -27.78 -23.67
N LEU A 271 -11.33 -26.66 -22.95
CA LEU A 271 -10.32 -25.60 -23.05
C LEU A 271 -8.95 -26.08 -22.58
N GLU A 272 -7.93 -25.81 -23.38
CA GLU A 272 -6.53 -26.16 -23.15
C GLU A 272 -5.65 -24.92 -22.95
N TYR A 273 -6.02 -23.79 -23.56
CA TYR A 273 -5.32 -22.51 -23.49
C TYR A 273 -6.30 -21.35 -23.22
N LEU A 274 -6.00 -20.53 -22.23
CA LEU A 274 -6.73 -19.30 -21.90
C LEU A 274 -5.75 -18.16 -21.62
N THR A 275 -5.91 -17.03 -22.31
CA THR A 275 -5.25 -15.76 -21.95
C THR A 275 -6.28 -14.69 -21.60
N LEU A 276 -6.02 -14.03 -20.47
CA LEU A 276 -6.68 -12.84 -19.94
C LEU A 276 -5.64 -11.70 -19.72
N ASP A 277 -4.54 -11.70 -20.49
CA ASP A 277 -3.41 -10.78 -20.28
C ASP A 277 -3.81 -9.32 -20.57
N ASN A 278 -3.51 -8.39 -19.66
CA ASN A 278 -3.98 -7.00 -19.69
C ASN A 278 -5.52 -6.87 -19.84
N SER A 279 -6.31 -7.89 -19.43
CA SER A 279 -7.76 -7.93 -19.71
C SER A 279 -8.64 -7.23 -18.67
N CYS A 280 -8.08 -6.58 -17.64
CA CYS A 280 -8.83 -5.90 -16.59
C CYS A 280 -8.27 -4.50 -16.26
N VAL A 281 -9.14 -3.61 -15.78
CA VAL A 281 -8.76 -2.25 -15.33
C VAL A 281 -8.65 -2.21 -13.81
N GLY A 282 -7.45 -1.92 -13.29
CA GLY A 282 -7.22 -1.86 -11.84
C GLY A 282 -7.01 -3.25 -11.24
N ILE A 283 -7.76 -3.58 -10.18
CA ILE A 283 -7.63 -4.86 -9.47
C ILE A 283 -8.68 -5.84 -9.98
N ALA A 284 -8.29 -6.89 -10.69
CA ALA A 284 -9.21 -7.95 -11.09
C ALA A 284 -9.76 -8.71 -9.86
N GLN A 285 -11.06 -8.56 -9.60
CA GLN A 285 -11.80 -9.37 -8.63
C GLN A 285 -12.29 -10.66 -9.31
N LEU A 286 -11.42 -11.67 -9.41
CA LEU A 286 -11.81 -13.00 -9.88
C LEU A 286 -12.70 -13.68 -8.83
N LYS A 287 -13.89 -14.13 -9.25
CA LYS A 287 -14.85 -14.79 -8.35
C LYS A 287 -14.42 -16.23 -8.03
N PRO A 288 -14.68 -16.72 -6.79
CA PRO A 288 -14.61 -18.14 -6.47
C PRO A 288 -15.30 -19.01 -7.52
N GLY A 289 -14.65 -20.11 -7.91
CA GLY A 289 -15.15 -21.10 -8.85
C GLY A 289 -15.13 -20.70 -10.33
N ILE A 290 -14.59 -19.54 -10.71
CA ILE A 290 -14.58 -19.07 -12.11
C ILE A 290 -13.92 -20.05 -13.10
N PHE A 291 -12.93 -20.83 -12.66
CA PHE A 291 -12.23 -21.82 -13.49
C PHE A 291 -12.65 -23.29 -13.20
N LYS A 292 -13.62 -23.52 -12.32
CA LYS A 292 -14.00 -24.85 -11.75
C LYS A 292 -14.25 -25.98 -12.77
N ASN A 293 -14.67 -25.63 -14.00
CA ASN A 293 -15.02 -26.57 -15.06
C ASN A 293 -13.91 -26.80 -16.11
N LEU A 294 -12.80 -26.05 -16.06
CA LEU A 294 -11.76 -26.04 -17.10
C LEU A 294 -10.75 -27.21 -16.93
N ARG A 295 -11.24 -28.44 -16.76
CA ARG A 295 -10.44 -29.61 -16.36
C ARG A 295 -9.33 -30.02 -17.34
N LYS A 296 -9.38 -29.55 -18.60
CA LYS A 296 -8.34 -29.79 -19.62
C LYS A 296 -7.32 -28.66 -19.76
N LEU A 297 -7.45 -27.57 -19.00
CA LEU A 297 -6.63 -26.37 -19.16
C LEU A 297 -5.16 -26.69 -18.87
N LYS A 298 -4.28 -26.43 -19.85
CA LYS A 298 -2.83 -26.70 -19.78
C LYS A 298 -2.06 -25.41 -19.51
N THR A 299 -2.50 -24.30 -20.10
CA THR A 299 -1.88 -22.99 -19.97
C THR A 299 -2.93 -21.95 -19.61
N LEU A 300 -2.68 -21.22 -18.52
CA LEU A 300 -3.49 -20.08 -18.09
C LEU A 300 -2.58 -18.86 -17.97
N SER A 301 -2.88 -17.84 -18.77
CA SER A 301 -2.16 -16.57 -18.78
C SER A 301 -3.04 -15.45 -18.25
N THR A 302 -2.52 -14.72 -17.27
CA THR A 302 -3.19 -13.65 -16.53
C THR A 302 -2.23 -12.49 -16.25
N GLU A 303 -1.29 -12.21 -17.17
CA GLU A 303 -0.31 -11.13 -17.03
C GLU A 303 -1.00 -9.77 -16.86
N ASN A 304 -0.53 -8.94 -15.93
CA ASN A 304 -0.96 -7.56 -15.73
C ASN A 304 -2.50 -7.39 -15.61
N MET A 305 -3.16 -8.28 -14.86
CA MET A 305 -4.57 -8.15 -14.47
C MET A 305 -4.77 -7.42 -13.13
N GLY A 306 -3.68 -6.99 -12.48
CA GLY A 306 -3.72 -6.36 -11.15
C GLY A 306 -4.24 -7.28 -10.03
N ILE A 307 -4.14 -8.61 -10.20
CA ILE A 307 -4.61 -9.59 -9.21
C ILE A 307 -3.77 -9.47 -7.94
N LYS A 308 -4.44 -9.36 -6.78
CA LYS A 308 -3.78 -9.21 -5.45
C LYS A 308 -3.47 -10.53 -4.76
N SER A 309 -4.28 -11.56 -5.00
CA SER A 309 -4.11 -12.89 -4.44
C SER A 309 -4.85 -13.91 -5.31
N PHE A 310 -4.38 -15.15 -5.29
CA PHE A 310 -5.12 -16.30 -5.78
C PHE A 310 -5.39 -17.23 -4.59
N SER A 311 -6.66 -17.60 -4.41
CA SER A 311 -7.07 -18.64 -3.46
C SER A 311 -7.32 -19.95 -4.20
N GLU A 312 -7.31 -21.06 -3.46
CA GLU A 312 -7.79 -22.37 -3.94
C GLU A 312 -9.19 -22.27 -4.56
N GLU A 313 -10.07 -21.45 -4.00
CA GLU A 313 -11.45 -21.30 -4.47
C GLU A 313 -11.55 -20.77 -5.92
N ILE A 314 -10.64 -19.89 -6.35
CA ILE A 314 -10.66 -19.28 -7.69
C ILE A 314 -10.32 -20.31 -8.77
N PHE A 315 -9.26 -21.10 -8.53
CA PHE A 315 -8.83 -22.14 -9.47
C PHE A 315 -9.68 -23.42 -9.36
N GLY A 316 -10.08 -23.82 -8.14
CA GLY A 316 -10.72 -25.10 -7.90
C GLY A 316 -9.80 -26.27 -8.23
N ASN A 317 -10.24 -27.18 -9.10
CA ASN A 317 -9.53 -28.43 -9.42
C ASN A 317 -8.97 -28.43 -10.86
N LEU A 318 -7.99 -27.55 -11.12
CA LEU A 318 -7.26 -27.50 -12.40
C LEU A 318 -6.10 -28.51 -12.45
N THR A 319 -6.40 -29.78 -12.19
CA THR A 319 -5.40 -30.87 -12.21
C THR A 319 -4.72 -31.08 -13.57
N GLY A 320 -5.21 -30.49 -14.67
CA GLY A 320 -4.55 -30.50 -15.98
C GLY A 320 -3.48 -29.42 -16.20
N LEU A 321 -3.39 -28.41 -15.32
CA LEU A 321 -2.61 -27.20 -15.57
C LEU A 321 -1.10 -27.45 -15.50
N LYS A 322 -0.35 -26.96 -16.51
CA LYS A 322 1.10 -27.12 -16.67
C LYS A 322 1.87 -25.80 -16.59
N GLN A 323 1.26 -24.73 -17.08
CA GLN A 323 1.83 -23.38 -17.16
C GLN A 323 0.85 -22.36 -16.58
N LEU A 324 1.34 -21.54 -15.65
CA LEU A 324 0.59 -20.44 -15.05
C LEU A 324 1.40 -19.15 -15.16
N HIS A 325 0.86 -18.13 -15.84
CA HIS A 325 1.54 -16.84 -16.02
C HIS A 325 0.85 -15.76 -15.21
N LEU A 326 1.54 -15.28 -14.18
CA LEU A 326 1.08 -14.27 -13.22
C LEU A 326 1.90 -12.97 -13.30
N ASN A 327 2.78 -12.84 -14.31
CA ASN A 327 3.68 -11.71 -14.52
C ASN A 327 2.97 -10.35 -14.34
N ARG A 328 3.64 -9.36 -13.73
CA ARG A 328 3.14 -7.98 -13.53
C ARG A 328 1.79 -7.84 -12.78
N ASN A 329 1.38 -8.82 -11.98
CA ASN A 329 0.20 -8.66 -11.12
C ASN A 329 0.52 -7.89 -9.83
N ALA A 330 -0.53 -7.46 -9.10
CA ALA A 330 -0.43 -6.70 -7.86
C ALA A 330 -0.30 -7.60 -6.60
N MET A 331 0.22 -8.81 -6.76
CA MET A 331 0.22 -9.84 -5.73
C MET A 331 1.43 -9.73 -4.81
N MET A 332 1.15 -9.65 -3.50
CA MET A 332 2.16 -9.52 -2.44
C MET A 332 2.55 -10.88 -1.85
N THR A 333 1.63 -11.84 -1.81
CA THR A 333 1.85 -13.21 -1.30
C THR A 333 1.28 -14.24 -2.27
N LEU A 334 1.74 -15.49 -2.15
CA LEU A 334 1.27 -16.61 -2.96
C LEU A 334 1.20 -17.87 -2.09
N ASP A 335 0.02 -18.49 -2.05
CA ASP A 335 -0.20 -19.72 -1.28
C ASP A 335 0.51 -20.93 -1.92
N ILE A 336 1.29 -21.64 -1.11
CA ILE A 336 2.00 -22.87 -1.48
C ILE A 336 1.03 -24.04 -1.59
N GLY A 337 0.02 -24.11 -0.70
CA GLY A 337 -0.96 -25.20 -0.66
C GLY A 337 -1.78 -25.31 -1.95
N LEU A 338 -2.15 -24.15 -2.53
CA LEU A 338 -2.67 -24.02 -3.87
C LEU A 338 -1.75 -24.65 -4.94
N LEU A 339 -0.46 -24.31 -4.95
CA LEU A 339 0.48 -24.74 -5.99
C LEU A 339 0.84 -26.23 -5.93
N ASP A 340 0.80 -26.84 -4.74
CA ASP A 340 0.99 -28.28 -4.56
C ASP A 340 -0.27 -29.11 -4.86
N LYS A 341 -1.47 -28.52 -4.76
CA LYS A 341 -2.70 -29.12 -5.32
C LYS A 341 -2.71 -29.13 -6.85
N LEU A 342 -2.01 -28.21 -7.50
CA LEU A 342 -1.79 -28.19 -8.95
C LEU A 342 -0.66 -29.17 -9.35
N THR A 343 -0.95 -30.46 -9.25
CA THR A 343 0.05 -31.55 -9.36
C THR A 343 0.81 -31.62 -10.69
N ASN A 344 0.14 -31.37 -11.83
CA ASN A 344 0.76 -31.35 -13.16
C ASN A 344 1.47 -30.03 -13.52
N LEU A 345 1.48 -29.04 -12.61
CA LEU A 345 2.10 -27.75 -12.85
C LEU A 345 3.62 -27.90 -12.93
N THR A 346 4.21 -27.25 -13.93
CA THR A 346 5.66 -27.31 -14.26
C THR A 346 6.32 -25.94 -14.38
N TYR A 347 5.55 -24.87 -14.62
CA TYR A 347 6.07 -23.53 -14.90
C TYR A 347 5.15 -22.48 -14.29
N VAL A 348 5.72 -21.55 -13.52
CA VAL A 348 5.00 -20.49 -12.81
C VAL A 348 5.74 -19.17 -12.95
N ASP A 349 5.17 -18.23 -13.72
CA ASP A 349 5.78 -16.93 -13.98
C ASP A 349 5.27 -15.85 -13.01
N ILE A 350 6.11 -15.48 -12.04
CA ILE A 350 5.84 -14.47 -11.00
C ILE A 350 6.71 -13.22 -11.15
N ARG A 351 7.25 -12.98 -12.35
CA ARG A 351 8.09 -11.81 -12.63
C ARG A 351 7.30 -10.51 -12.44
N SER A 352 7.99 -9.45 -12.00
CA SER A 352 7.40 -8.13 -11.77
C SER A 352 6.15 -8.09 -10.87
N CYS A 353 5.94 -9.12 -10.04
CA CYS A 353 4.97 -9.08 -8.94
C CYS A 353 5.61 -8.41 -7.71
N PRO A 354 4.89 -7.53 -6.97
CA PRO A 354 5.40 -6.83 -5.80
C PRO A 354 5.37 -7.74 -4.56
N LEU A 355 6.06 -8.87 -4.64
CA LEU A 355 6.11 -9.84 -3.54
C LEU A 355 6.75 -9.22 -2.30
N SER A 356 6.10 -9.42 -1.16
CA SER A 356 6.57 -8.92 0.13
C SER A 356 7.74 -9.77 0.64
N CYS A 357 8.78 -9.10 1.15
CA CYS A 357 9.96 -9.78 1.69
C CYS A 357 9.94 -9.73 3.21
N ASN A 358 8.90 -10.36 3.73
CA ASN A 358 8.61 -10.49 5.15
C ASN A 358 8.19 -11.94 5.45
N CYS A 359 7.88 -12.21 6.72
CA CYS A 359 7.63 -13.55 7.24
C CYS A 359 6.43 -14.29 6.61
N GLN A 360 5.52 -13.58 5.93
CA GLN A 360 4.41 -14.21 5.19
C GLN A 360 4.88 -15.04 3.99
N ASN A 361 6.04 -14.69 3.41
CA ASN A 361 6.62 -15.37 2.24
C ASN A 361 7.91 -16.15 2.58
N SER A 362 8.28 -16.33 3.85
CA SER A 362 9.51 -17.05 4.23
C SER A 362 9.49 -18.51 3.76
N ASP A 363 8.34 -19.17 3.87
CA ASP A 363 8.17 -20.53 3.35
C ASP A 363 8.17 -20.55 1.82
N LEU A 364 7.62 -19.52 1.18
CA LEU A 364 7.57 -19.39 -0.28
C LEU A 364 8.97 -19.18 -0.88
N GLN A 365 9.84 -18.40 -0.21
CA GLN A 365 11.26 -18.28 -0.54
C GLN A 365 11.95 -19.65 -0.51
N ASN A 366 11.84 -20.37 0.63
CA ASN A 366 12.45 -21.69 0.80
C ASN A 366 11.93 -22.71 -0.24
N TRP A 367 10.63 -22.72 -0.50
CA TRP A 367 9.97 -23.64 -1.42
C TRP A 367 10.25 -23.33 -2.90
N THR A 368 10.31 -22.04 -3.31
CA THR A 368 10.68 -21.66 -4.68
C THR A 368 12.14 -21.98 -5.03
N ILE A 369 13.04 -21.97 -4.04
CA ILE A 369 14.45 -22.39 -4.19
C ILE A 369 14.59 -23.92 -4.14
N GLY A 370 13.82 -24.60 -3.29
CA GLY A 370 13.90 -26.06 -3.09
C GLY A 370 13.15 -26.90 -4.14
N SER A 371 12.16 -26.33 -4.84
CA SER A 371 11.28 -27.09 -5.73
C SER A 371 11.98 -27.53 -7.02
N LYS A 372 12.15 -28.85 -7.18
CA LYS A 372 12.62 -29.48 -8.43
C LYS A 372 11.50 -29.74 -9.45
N ARG A 373 10.24 -29.51 -9.08
CA ARG A 373 9.05 -29.74 -9.92
C ARG A 373 8.68 -28.51 -10.76
N LEU A 374 8.90 -27.32 -10.21
CA LEU A 374 8.37 -26.06 -10.75
C LEU A 374 9.50 -25.13 -11.19
N GLN A 375 9.42 -24.69 -12.45
CA GLN A 375 10.31 -23.67 -12.99
C GLN A 375 9.78 -22.27 -12.69
N PHE A 376 10.56 -21.50 -11.94
CA PHE A 376 10.35 -20.06 -11.70
C PHE A 376 11.29 -19.25 -12.60
N PRO A 377 10.80 -18.59 -13.66
CA PRO A 377 11.63 -17.92 -14.64
C PRO A 377 12.27 -16.66 -14.02
N TYR A 378 13.60 -16.56 -14.09
CA TYR A 378 14.37 -15.42 -13.56
C TYR A 378 14.17 -15.16 -12.06
N LEU A 379 13.92 -16.20 -11.23
CA LEU A 379 13.74 -16.10 -9.77
C LEU A 379 14.82 -15.24 -9.07
N PHE A 380 16.09 -15.40 -9.49
CA PHE A 380 17.24 -14.67 -8.95
C PHE A 380 17.25 -13.16 -9.26
N ASN A 381 16.39 -12.71 -10.17
CA ASN A 381 16.26 -11.30 -10.56
C ASN A 381 15.00 -10.64 -9.97
N ILE A 382 14.18 -11.36 -9.21
CA ILE A 382 12.96 -10.81 -8.59
C ILE A 382 13.35 -9.99 -7.36
N THR A 383 13.05 -8.69 -7.37
CA THR A 383 13.31 -7.76 -6.27
C THR A 383 12.12 -7.66 -5.31
N CYS A 384 12.42 -7.44 -4.03
CA CYS A 384 11.43 -7.21 -2.98
C CYS A 384 10.70 -5.88 -3.13
N GLN A 385 9.39 -5.84 -2.84
CA GLN A 385 8.62 -4.58 -2.79
C GLN A 385 8.94 -3.76 -1.52
N ASP A 386 8.99 -4.41 -0.36
CA ASP A 386 9.13 -3.73 0.95
C ASP A 386 10.59 -3.33 1.28
N GLN A 387 11.55 -3.95 0.59
CA GLN A 387 12.99 -3.82 0.87
C GLN A 387 13.75 -3.50 -0.43
N PRO A 388 13.86 -2.22 -0.81
CA PRO A 388 14.58 -1.84 -2.03
C PRO A 388 16.04 -2.27 -1.97
N GLY A 389 16.48 -3.04 -2.97
CA GLY A 389 17.83 -3.63 -3.04
C GLY A 389 17.90 -5.09 -2.59
N SER A 390 16.88 -5.62 -1.89
CA SER A 390 16.78 -7.06 -1.56
C SER A 390 16.19 -7.86 -2.74
N TYR A 391 16.69 -9.08 -2.94
CA TYR A 391 16.10 -10.06 -3.86
C TYR A 391 15.21 -11.06 -3.12
N PHE A 392 14.11 -11.50 -3.74
CA PHE A 392 13.13 -12.40 -3.15
C PHE A 392 13.74 -13.74 -2.72
N HIS A 393 14.74 -14.24 -3.44
CA HIS A 393 15.42 -15.49 -3.08
C HIS A 393 16.38 -15.36 -1.88
N SER A 394 16.69 -14.15 -1.40
CA SER A 394 17.75 -13.92 -0.40
C SER A 394 17.41 -12.86 0.66
N PHE A 395 16.14 -12.63 0.97
CA PHE A 395 15.77 -11.77 2.10
C PHE A 395 15.99 -12.48 3.46
N LEU A 396 16.10 -11.69 4.52
CA LEU A 396 16.49 -12.16 5.87
C LEU A 396 15.31 -12.77 6.63
N THR A 397 15.20 -14.10 6.62
CA THR A 397 14.16 -14.84 7.36
C THR A 397 14.47 -15.05 8.84
N ASN A 398 15.71 -14.85 9.30
CA ASN A 398 16.11 -15.07 10.70
C ASN A 398 15.25 -14.29 11.70
N VAL A 399 14.77 -13.09 11.33
CA VAL A 399 13.91 -12.24 12.17
C VAL A 399 12.53 -12.87 12.40
N CYS A 400 12.06 -13.71 11.48
CA CYS A 400 10.73 -14.33 11.52
C CYS A 400 10.58 -15.44 12.56
N TYR A 401 11.70 -15.93 13.10
CA TYR A 401 11.73 -16.95 14.14
C TYR A 401 12.12 -16.37 15.52
N LEU A 402 12.25 -15.05 15.66
CA LEU A 402 12.34 -14.39 16.98
C LEU A 402 10.94 -14.22 17.58
N ASP A 403 10.67 -14.96 18.66
CA ASP A 403 9.50 -14.71 19.50
C ASP A 403 9.70 -13.45 20.35
N ILE A 404 9.30 -12.30 19.80
CA ILE A 404 9.33 -11.00 20.49
C ILE A 404 8.45 -11.02 21.75
N ALA A 405 7.38 -11.83 21.79
CA ALA A 405 6.55 -11.96 22.99
C ALA A 405 7.29 -12.70 24.11
N LEU A 406 8.13 -13.70 23.81
CA LEU A 406 9.01 -14.33 24.80
C LEU A 406 10.03 -13.33 25.37
N TYR A 407 10.62 -12.46 24.54
CA TYR A 407 11.56 -11.44 25.04
C TYR A 407 10.86 -10.35 25.87
N LEU A 408 9.69 -9.87 25.44
CA LEU A 408 8.88 -8.91 26.19
C LEU A 408 8.33 -9.51 27.49
N PHE A 409 7.88 -10.76 27.48
CA PHE A 409 7.51 -11.51 28.68
C PHE A 409 8.69 -11.64 29.63
N SER A 410 9.86 -12.05 29.14
CA SER A 410 11.09 -12.15 29.96
C SER A 410 11.44 -10.82 30.62
N SER A 411 11.42 -9.73 29.85
CA SER A 411 11.71 -8.38 30.34
C SER A 411 10.69 -7.89 31.38
N THR A 412 9.39 -8.01 31.07
CA THR A 412 8.31 -7.57 31.98
C THR A 412 8.19 -8.45 33.23
N PHE A 413 8.48 -9.75 33.13
CA PHE A 413 8.59 -10.66 34.28
C PHE A 413 9.77 -10.29 35.18
N THR A 414 10.96 -10.00 34.62
CA THR A 414 12.08 -9.50 35.43
C THR A 414 11.78 -8.15 36.06
N PHE A 415 11.14 -7.22 35.35
CA PHE A 415 10.82 -5.89 35.88
C PHE A 415 9.73 -5.92 36.95
N THR A 416 8.69 -6.75 36.79
CA THR A 416 7.64 -6.93 37.80
C THR A 416 8.15 -7.68 39.02
N ILE A 417 9.06 -8.66 38.87
CA ILE A 417 9.81 -9.22 40.00
C ILE A 417 10.64 -8.14 40.68
N LEU A 418 11.40 -7.32 39.94
CA LEU A 418 12.19 -6.25 40.54
C LEU A 418 11.31 -5.29 41.37
N LEU A 419 10.20 -4.84 40.79
CA LEU A 419 9.34 -3.79 41.34
C LEU A 419 8.35 -4.30 42.41
N THR A 420 8.14 -5.61 42.55
CA THR A 420 7.38 -6.19 43.68
C THR A 420 8.28 -6.77 44.76
N LEU A 421 9.28 -7.56 44.36
CA LEU A 421 10.11 -8.35 45.27
C LEU A 421 11.18 -7.48 45.94
N ILE A 422 11.75 -6.46 45.28
CA ILE A 422 12.65 -5.51 45.97
C ILE A 422 11.88 -4.64 46.98
N PRO A 423 10.72 -4.02 46.69
CA PRO A 423 9.97 -3.29 47.72
C PRO A 423 9.42 -4.18 48.85
N LEU A 424 9.02 -5.43 48.58
CA LEU A 424 8.64 -6.38 49.65
C LEU A 424 9.83 -6.78 50.52
N LEU A 425 10.99 -7.09 49.92
CA LEU A 425 12.23 -7.34 50.65
C LEU A 425 12.67 -6.09 51.41
N TYR A 426 12.54 -4.90 50.83
CA TYR A 426 12.82 -3.64 51.50
C TYR A 426 11.89 -3.45 52.69
N ILE A 427 10.56 -3.56 52.58
CA ILE A 427 9.67 -3.39 53.74
C ILE A 427 9.94 -4.43 54.85
N LYS A 428 10.18 -5.70 54.50
CA LYS A 428 10.45 -6.77 55.49
C LYS A 428 11.86 -6.78 56.06
N LEU A 429 12.86 -6.35 55.30
CA LEU A 429 14.28 -6.39 55.67
C LEU A 429 14.85 -5.02 56.00
N TYR A 430 14.29 -3.88 55.58
CA TYR A 430 14.75 -2.53 55.95
C TYR A 430 14.77 -2.37 57.46
N TRP A 431 13.74 -2.80 58.18
CA TRP A 431 13.77 -2.78 59.65
C TRP A 431 14.82 -3.74 60.23
N LYS A 432 15.08 -4.90 59.60
CA LYS A 432 16.13 -5.83 60.02
C LYS A 432 17.55 -5.35 59.67
N PHE A 433 17.74 -4.64 58.56
CA PHE A 433 19.01 -4.06 58.10
C PHE A 433 19.26 -2.71 58.75
N LYS A 434 18.24 -1.94 59.13
CA LYS A 434 18.36 -0.69 59.88
C LYS A 434 18.62 -0.96 61.36
N TYR A 435 17.86 -1.87 61.97
CA TYR A 435 18.17 -2.38 63.31
C TYR A 435 19.51 -3.13 63.29
N GLY A 436 19.75 -3.96 62.27
CA GLY A 436 21.03 -4.64 62.04
C GLY A 436 22.20 -3.68 61.78
N TYR A 437 21.99 -2.55 61.13
CA TYR A 437 22.99 -1.50 60.92
C TYR A 437 23.22 -0.66 62.17
N TYR A 438 22.20 -0.37 62.99
CA TYR A 438 22.41 0.26 64.29
C TYR A 438 23.09 -0.70 65.28
N VAL A 439 22.72 -1.98 65.29
CA VAL A 439 23.40 -3.03 66.06
C VAL A 439 24.81 -3.28 65.53
N PHE A 440 25.05 -3.30 64.22
CA PHE A 440 26.38 -3.44 63.62
C PHE A 440 27.22 -2.16 63.77
N ARG A 441 26.64 -0.96 63.71
CA ARG A 441 27.34 0.31 63.97
C ARG A 441 27.63 0.51 65.46
N SER A 442 26.78 -0.01 66.35
CA SER A 442 27.10 -0.14 67.76
C SER A 442 28.22 -1.17 67.94
N TRP A 443 28.01 -2.42 67.49
CA TRP A 443 28.97 -3.52 67.64
C TRP A 443 30.32 -3.21 67.00
N PHE A 444 30.39 -2.80 65.74
CA PHE A 444 31.61 -2.42 65.04
C PHE A 444 32.18 -1.11 65.59
N GLY A 445 31.35 -0.11 65.92
CA GLY A 445 31.77 1.13 66.57
C GLY A 445 32.16 0.98 68.05
N GLU A 446 31.98 -0.21 68.62
CA GLU A 446 32.42 -0.63 69.95
C GLU A 446 33.57 -1.64 69.85
N GLN A 447 33.64 -2.44 68.78
CA GLN A 447 34.73 -3.38 68.47
C GLN A 447 35.97 -2.63 67.96
N TRP A 448 35.81 -1.61 67.10
CA TRP A 448 36.89 -0.67 66.75
C TRP A 448 37.30 0.18 67.96
N ARG A 449 36.38 0.50 68.87
CA ARG A 449 36.73 1.14 70.15
C ARG A 449 37.53 0.19 71.04
N ARG A 450 37.13 -1.07 71.19
CA ARG A 450 37.86 -2.09 71.97
C ARG A 450 39.23 -2.42 71.37
N LEU A 451 39.35 -2.45 70.03
CA LEU A 451 40.65 -2.64 69.35
C LEU A 451 41.56 -1.42 69.53
N LYS A 452 41.04 -0.19 69.37
CA LYS A 452 41.85 1.03 69.55
C LYS A 452 42.18 1.31 71.02
N ASP A 453 41.24 1.06 71.93
CA ASP A 453 41.47 1.14 73.38
C ASP A 453 42.55 0.14 73.85
N GLN A 454 42.69 -1.03 73.22
CA GLN A 454 43.57 -2.09 73.73
C GLN A 454 45.07 -1.81 73.61
N GLU A 455 45.49 -0.87 72.75
CA GLU A 455 46.89 -0.44 72.66
C GLU A 455 47.17 0.88 73.44
N GLU A 456 46.15 1.66 73.82
CA GLU A 456 46.34 2.97 74.47
C GLU A 456 45.79 3.09 75.93
N LYS A 457 45.01 2.13 76.47
CA LYS A 457 44.34 2.33 77.78
C LYS A 457 45.19 2.25 79.05
N TYR A 458 46.37 1.64 79.01
CA TYR A 458 47.14 1.37 80.22
C TYR A 458 48.56 1.93 80.10
N LYS A 459 48.84 2.98 80.88
CA LYS A 459 50.16 3.63 80.98
C LYS A 459 51.15 2.75 81.75
N TYR A 460 50.66 1.86 82.63
CA TYR A 460 51.49 1.03 83.50
C TYR A 460 51.02 -0.44 83.53
N ASP A 461 51.94 -1.35 83.82
CA ASP A 461 51.64 -2.77 84.02
C ASP A 461 51.02 -3.05 85.38
N ALA A 462 51.52 -2.40 86.44
CA ALA A 462 50.93 -2.50 87.77
C ALA A 462 51.07 -1.21 88.57
N PHE A 463 49.97 -0.80 89.21
CA PHE A 463 50.01 0.13 90.34
C PHE A 463 50.44 -0.63 91.59
N ILE A 464 51.38 -0.08 92.34
CA ILE A 464 51.85 -0.66 93.61
C ILE A 464 51.26 0.16 94.76
N SER A 465 50.40 -0.51 95.52
CA SER A 465 49.80 -0.03 96.75
C SER A 465 50.62 -0.58 97.92
N TYR A 466 51.25 0.30 98.70
CA TYR A 466 52.11 -0.04 99.85
C TYR A 466 51.97 1.01 100.96
N ASN A 467 52.61 0.78 102.12
CA ASN A 467 52.68 1.76 103.20
C ASN A 467 54.10 2.35 103.26
N SER A 468 54.24 3.61 103.68
CA SER A 468 55.57 4.25 103.80
C SER A 468 56.51 3.54 104.80
N ALA A 469 55.98 2.82 105.79
CA ALA A 469 56.79 1.96 106.68
C ALA A 469 57.33 0.68 106.00
N ASP A 470 56.85 0.35 104.79
CA ASP A 470 57.30 -0.78 103.97
C ASP A 470 58.06 -0.31 102.70
N GLU A 471 58.31 1.00 102.56
CA GLU A 471 58.87 1.64 101.34
C GLU A 471 60.27 1.14 100.98
N ASP A 472 61.15 0.96 101.97
CA ASP A 472 62.52 0.45 101.76
C ASP A 472 62.50 -0.91 101.04
N TRP A 473 61.59 -1.81 101.41
CA TRP A 473 61.45 -3.11 100.76
C TRP A 473 60.92 -2.99 99.32
N VAL A 474 59.99 -2.05 99.07
CA VAL A 474 59.46 -1.81 97.72
C VAL A 474 60.56 -1.24 96.81
N MET A 475 61.34 -0.28 97.31
CA MET A 475 62.43 0.38 96.58
C MET A 475 63.64 -0.54 96.34
N GLU A 476 64.08 -1.30 97.34
CA GLU A 476 65.28 -2.14 97.22
C GLU A 476 65.00 -3.53 96.62
N GLN A 477 63.85 -4.14 96.92
CA GLN A 477 63.56 -5.52 96.52
C GLN A 477 62.58 -5.61 95.35
N LEU A 478 61.46 -4.89 95.37
CA LEU A 478 60.38 -5.09 94.38
C LEU A 478 60.63 -4.36 93.06
N LEU A 479 61.01 -3.08 93.10
CA LEU A 479 61.23 -2.27 91.90
C LEU A 479 62.36 -2.81 91.00
N PRO A 480 63.59 -3.09 91.49
CA PRO A 480 64.67 -3.61 90.65
C PRO A 480 64.34 -4.97 90.03
N ASN A 481 63.66 -5.85 90.78
CA ASN A 481 63.29 -7.17 90.29
C ASN A 481 62.15 -7.15 89.27
N LEU A 482 61.32 -6.10 89.20
CA LEU A 482 60.22 -6.00 88.24
C LEU A 482 60.54 -5.08 87.05
N GLU A 483 60.94 -3.81 87.27
CA GLU A 483 61.24 -2.87 86.18
C GLU A 483 62.46 -3.33 85.37
N GLY A 484 63.47 -3.89 86.03
CA GLY A 484 64.61 -4.58 85.40
C GLY A 484 64.25 -5.83 84.58
N SER A 485 62.97 -6.20 84.48
CA SER A 485 62.46 -7.27 83.62
C SER A 485 61.30 -6.85 82.71
N SER A 486 61.31 -5.57 82.31
CA SER A 486 60.44 -4.99 81.28
C SER A 486 58.96 -4.87 81.66
N PHE A 487 58.67 -4.50 82.90
CA PHE A 487 57.35 -4.03 83.34
C PHE A 487 57.45 -2.55 83.75
N GLN A 488 56.47 -1.71 83.43
CA GLN A 488 56.39 -0.33 83.95
C GLN A 488 55.46 -0.27 85.16
N LEU A 489 55.91 0.33 86.27
CA LEU A 489 55.16 0.36 87.53
C LEU A 489 54.72 1.78 87.88
N CYS A 490 53.61 1.91 88.62
CA CYS A 490 53.12 3.20 89.12
C CYS A 490 53.21 3.23 90.65
N LEU A 491 53.84 4.28 91.19
CA LEU A 491 54.06 4.51 92.62
C LEU A 491 53.44 5.84 93.06
N HIS A 492 52.83 5.90 94.24
CA HIS A 492 52.23 7.13 94.76
C HIS A 492 53.23 8.28 94.96
N HIS A 493 54.50 7.99 95.25
CA HIS A 493 55.53 9.02 95.48
C HIS A 493 56.23 9.49 94.18
N ARG A 494 56.17 8.69 93.10
CA ARG A 494 56.88 8.97 91.83
C ARG A 494 55.96 9.49 90.73
N ASP A 495 54.74 8.96 90.65
CA ASP A 495 53.92 8.99 89.42
C ASP A 495 52.60 9.77 89.57
N PHE A 496 52.30 10.33 90.74
CA PHE A 496 51.08 11.12 91.00
C PHE A 496 51.21 12.58 90.55
N GLU A 497 50.09 13.16 90.08
CA GLU A 497 50.05 14.52 89.56
C GLU A 497 49.94 15.54 90.71
N LEU A 498 50.96 16.40 90.86
CA LEU A 498 50.99 17.44 91.88
C LEU A 498 49.87 18.47 91.66
N GLY A 499 49.09 18.74 92.72
CA GLY A 499 47.96 19.67 92.70
C GLY A 499 46.60 19.04 92.34
N ARG A 500 46.57 17.74 92.02
CA ARG A 500 45.35 16.95 91.86
C ARG A 500 44.97 16.27 93.18
N ASP A 501 43.67 16.02 93.40
CA ASP A 501 43.21 15.31 94.60
C ASP A 501 43.85 13.92 94.70
N ILE A 502 44.23 13.51 95.90
CA ILE A 502 44.90 12.23 96.15
C ILE A 502 44.00 11.02 95.86
N VAL A 503 42.68 11.15 96.07
CA VAL A 503 41.69 10.11 95.70
C VAL A 503 41.61 9.98 94.18
N ASP A 504 41.58 11.10 93.45
CA ASP A 504 41.56 11.09 91.98
C ASP A 504 42.87 10.54 91.39
N ASN A 505 44.01 10.86 92.01
CA ASN A 505 45.31 10.27 91.64
C ASN A 505 45.32 8.75 91.86
N ILE A 506 44.84 8.26 93.01
CA ILE A 506 44.70 6.82 93.30
C ILE A 506 43.77 6.14 92.29
N VAL A 507 42.59 6.72 92.03
CA VAL A 507 41.63 6.20 91.04
C VAL A 507 42.25 6.15 89.65
N ALA A 508 42.93 7.23 89.22
CA ALA A 508 43.62 7.27 87.94
C ALA A 508 44.74 6.21 87.84
N ALA A 509 45.53 6.00 88.89
CA ALA A 509 46.58 4.99 88.92
C ALA A 509 46.03 3.55 88.85
N VAL A 510 44.94 3.26 89.58
CA VAL A 510 44.26 1.94 89.57
C VAL A 510 43.61 1.63 88.21
N TYR A 511 43.05 2.62 87.51
CA TYR A 511 42.45 2.40 86.18
C TYR A 511 43.44 2.48 85.01
N SER A 512 44.53 3.26 85.11
CA SER A 512 45.60 3.32 84.10
C SER A 512 46.61 2.18 84.19
N SER A 513 46.44 1.25 85.14
CA SER A 513 47.29 0.06 85.32
C SER A 513 46.60 -1.24 84.90
N ARG A 514 47.36 -2.17 84.29
CA ARG A 514 46.86 -3.50 83.88
C ARG A 514 46.52 -4.40 85.09
N LYS A 515 47.29 -4.30 86.17
CA LYS A 515 47.12 -4.99 87.45
C LYS A 515 47.25 -3.99 88.62
N THR A 516 46.90 -4.42 89.83
CA THR A 516 47.22 -3.71 91.08
C THR A 516 47.89 -4.69 92.03
N ILE A 517 49.10 -4.37 92.50
CA ILE A 517 49.82 -5.12 93.52
C ILE A 517 49.61 -4.41 94.85
N CYS A 518 48.98 -5.06 95.83
CA CYS A 518 48.96 -4.60 97.21
C CYS A 518 50.04 -5.33 98.03
N VAL A 519 50.95 -4.58 98.64
CA VAL A 519 52.01 -5.07 99.53
C VAL A 519 51.49 -5.01 100.97
N VAL A 520 51.05 -6.16 101.48
CA VAL A 520 50.27 -6.28 102.71
C VAL A 520 51.17 -6.62 103.90
N SER A 521 51.27 -5.67 104.83
CA SER A 521 51.87 -5.77 106.16
C SER A 521 50.83 -5.45 107.26
N GLN A 522 51.20 -5.62 108.53
CA GLN A 522 50.43 -5.13 109.67
C GLN A 522 50.27 -3.60 109.69
N ASN A 523 51.20 -2.86 109.08
CA ASN A 523 51.14 -1.40 108.95
C ASN A 523 50.17 -0.99 107.84
N PHE A 524 50.25 -1.65 106.69
CA PHE A 524 49.37 -1.47 105.54
C PHE A 524 47.88 -1.63 105.91
N LEU A 525 47.52 -2.64 106.72
CA LEU A 525 46.14 -2.84 107.17
C LEU A 525 45.61 -1.78 108.16
N ARG A 526 46.49 -0.94 108.72
CA ARG A 526 46.12 0.19 109.60
C ARG A 526 46.01 1.52 108.85
N SER A 527 46.37 1.57 107.57
CA SER A 527 46.35 2.79 106.75
C SER A 527 45.00 2.97 106.05
N GLU A 528 44.37 4.13 106.25
CA GLU A 528 43.10 4.47 105.60
C GLU A 528 43.25 4.66 104.08
N TRP A 529 44.41 5.12 103.62
CA TRP A 529 44.72 5.24 102.18
C TRP A 529 44.87 3.87 101.51
N CYS A 530 45.62 2.96 102.12
CA CYS A 530 45.78 1.60 101.63
C CYS A 530 44.43 0.84 101.65
N SER A 531 43.61 1.09 102.67
CA SER A 531 42.22 0.60 102.73
C SER A 531 41.37 1.05 101.54
N LEU A 532 41.48 2.32 101.12
CA LEU A 532 40.79 2.85 99.94
C LEU A 532 41.29 2.20 98.64
N GLU A 533 42.60 2.05 98.47
CA GLU A 533 43.22 1.41 97.30
C GLU A 533 42.75 -0.05 97.11
N ILE A 534 42.75 -0.84 98.19
CA ILE A 534 42.23 -2.23 98.20
C ILE A 534 40.72 -2.23 97.88
N GLN A 535 39.95 -1.27 98.39
CA GLN A 535 38.51 -1.20 98.13
C GLN A 535 38.20 -0.89 96.66
N LEU A 536 38.96 -0.01 96.02
CA LEU A 536 38.86 0.31 94.60
C LEU A 536 39.31 -0.89 93.72
N ALA A 537 40.47 -1.47 94.00
CA ALA A 537 40.97 -2.62 93.24
C ALA A 537 40.08 -3.87 93.41
N SER A 538 39.52 -4.11 94.61
CA SER A 538 38.57 -5.20 94.84
C SER A 538 37.17 -4.91 94.29
N TYR A 539 36.76 -3.64 94.14
CA TYR A 539 35.55 -3.26 93.40
C TYR A 539 35.70 -3.66 91.92
N ARG A 540 36.83 -3.31 91.30
CA ARG A 540 37.18 -3.70 89.91
C ARG A 540 37.19 -5.23 89.74
N LEU A 541 37.78 -5.97 90.68
CA LEU A 541 37.76 -7.45 90.69
C LEU A 541 36.35 -8.06 90.80
N PHE A 542 35.49 -7.54 91.68
CA PHE A 542 34.22 -8.19 92.05
C PHE A 542 32.99 -7.69 91.28
N GLN A 543 33.00 -6.50 90.67
CA GLN A 543 31.90 -6.03 89.80
C GLN A 543 32.20 -6.17 88.31
N GLU A 544 33.42 -5.90 87.85
CA GLU A 544 33.78 -6.00 86.42
C GLU A 544 34.24 -7.41 86.00
N MET A 545 34.46 -8.31 86.96
CA MET A 545 35.00 -9.68 86.77
C MET A 545 36.35 -9.73 86.02
N GLN A 546 37.18 -8.70 86.16
CA GLN A 546 38.56 -8.68 85.67
C GLN A 546 39.53 -9.15 86.75
N ASP A 547 40.44 -10.09 86.43
CA ASP A 547 41.45 -10.58 87.38
C ASP A 547 42.63 -9.59 87.51
N VAL A 548 42.41 -8.50 88.26
CA VAL A 548 43.31 -7.32 88.31
C VAL A 548 44.15 -7.26 89.58
N LEU A 549 43.65 -7.78 90.71
CA LEU A 549 44.25 -7.60 92.04
C LEU A 549 45.21 -8.74 92.41
N LEU A 550 46.47 -8.40 92.66
CA LEU A 550 47.50 -9.29 93.18
C LEU A 550 47.85 -8.90 94.62
N LEU A 551 47.78 -9.85 95.55
CA LEU A 551 48.13 -9.63 96.96
C LEU A 551 49.51 -10.25 97.26
N VAL A 552 50.42 -9.42 97.77
CA VAL A 552 51.77 -9.80 98.21
C VAL A 552 51.86 -9.58 99.72
N PHE A 553 52.01 -10.64 100.50
CA PHE A 553 52.14 -10.54 101.97
C PHE A 553 53.62 -10.57 102.38
N LEU A 554 54.09 -9.55 103.09
CA LEU A 554 55.46 -9.52 103.63
C LEU A 554 55.60 -10.43 104.86
N GLU A 555 54.50 -10.60 105.60
CA GLU A 555 54.45 -11.33 106.87
C GLU A 555 53.11 -12.12 107.00
N PRO A 556 53.06 -13.17 107.84
CA PRO A 556 51.84 -13.96 108.04
C PRO A 556 50.82 -13.23 108.94
N ILE A 557 49.82 -12.59 108.32
CA ILE A 557 48.78 -11.84 109.04
C ILE A 557 47.67 -12.77 109.56
N PRO A 558 47.28 -12.73 110.86
CA PRO A 558 46.20 -13.55 111.40
C PRO A 558 44.82 -13.19 110.84
N GLU A 559 44.01 -14.19 110.46
CA GLU A 559 42.65 -14.00 109.89
C GLU A 559 41.74 -13.05 110.68
N ARG A 560 41.91 -12.98 112.01
CA ARG A 560 41.08 -12.13 112.88
C ARG A 560 41.24 -10.63 112.60
N GLN A 561 42.42 -10.18 112.15
CA GLN A 561 42.68 -8.80 111.74
C GLN A 561 42.12 -8.46 110.35
N LEU A 562 41.81 -9.48 109.53
CA LEU A 562 41.27 -9.35 108.18
C LEU A 562 39.73 -9.37 108.15
N SER A 563 39.09 -9.43 109.31
CA SER A 563 37.64 -9.60 109.44
C SER A 563 36.84 -8.38 108.98
N THR A 564 37.34 -7.17 109.15
CA THR A 564 36.76 -5.91 108.59
C THR A 564 36.78 -5.88 107.07
N TYR A 565 37.78 -6.50 106.43
CA TYR A 565 37.97 -6.49 104.98
C TYR A 565 37.32 -7.70 104.30
N HIS A 566 36.00 -7.86 104.45
CA HIS A 566 35.24 -9.01 103.96
C HIS A 566 35.53 -9.43 102.50
N ARG A 567 35.71 -8.47 101.58
CA ARG A 567 36.06 -8.74 100.17
C ARG A 567 37.46 -9.36 100.04
N MET A 568 38.45 -8.84 100.76
CA MET A 568 39.82 -9.35 100.75
C MET A 568 39.91 -10.75 101.39
N ARG A 569 39.20 -10.99 102.50
CA ARG A 569 39.06 -12.33 103.09
C ARG A 569 38.51 -13.35 102.07
N LYS A 570 37.55 -12.95 101.22
CA LYS A 570 36.98 -13.78 100.14
C LYS A 570 37.98 -14.06 99.00
N VAL A 571 39.02 -13.25 98.81
CA VAL A 571 40.14 -13.53 97.89
C VAL A 571 41.15 -14.48 98.56
N MET A 572 41.52 -14.25 99.81
CA MET A 572 42.45 -15.11 100.55
C MET A 572 41.93 -16.55 100.69
N LEU A 573 40.63 -16.75 100.87
CA LEU A 573 39.98 -18.07 100.88
C LEU A 573 40.11 -18.84 99.55
N LYS A 574 40.43 -18.17 98.43
CA LYS A 574 40.76 -18.82 97.14
C LYS A 574 42.24 -19.22 97.02
N LYS A 575 43.09 -18.89 98.02
CA LYS A 575 44.56 -19.09 98.02
C LYS A 575 45.32 -18.41 96.86
N THR A 576 44.73 -17.39 96.24
CA THR A 576 45.35 -16.59 95.16
C THR A 576 46.10 -15.38 95.72
N TYR A 577 47.13 -15.63 96.53
CA TYR A 577 48.06 -14.62 97.02
C TYR A 577 49.49 -15.15 96.99
N LEU A 578 50.47 -14.24 97.03
CA LEU A 578 51.89 -14.55 97.15
C LEU A 578 52.38 -14.09 98.53
N GLN A 579 53.26 -14.88 99.13
CA GLN A 579 53.86 -14.57 100.43
C GLN A 579 55.37 -14.54 100.30
N TRP A 580 55.99 -13.52 100.88
CA TRP A 580 57.44 -13.37 100.92
C TRP A 580 58.07 -14.45 101.82
N PRO A 581 59.14 -15.15 101.39
CA PRO A 581 59.79 -16.16 102.21
C PRO A 581 60.56 -15.50 103.37
N GLY A 582 60.06 -15.71 104.60
CA GLY A 582 60.73 -15.30 105.82
C GLY A 582 62.00 -16.11 106.13
N SER A 583 62.76 -15.68 107.12
CA SER A 583 64.05 -16.24 107.53
C SER A 583 64.04 -17.71 107.99
N ASN A 584 62.87 -18.32 108.16
CA ASN A 584 62.70 -19.71 108.61
C ASN A 584 62.65 -20.73 107.45
N CYS A 585 63.02 -20.34 106.22
CA CYS A 585 63.07 -21.23 105.06
C CYS A 585 64.41 -21.98 104.93
N SER A 586 64.36 -23.29 104.67
CA SER A 586 65.55 -24.17 104.58
C SER A 586 66.50 -23.85 103.40
N ASP A 587 65.99 -23.21 102.35
CA ASP A 587 66.77 -22.50 101.34
C ASP A 587 66.08 -21.16 101.05
N PRO A 588 66.68 -20.02 101.45
CA PRO A 588 66.09 -18.70 101.24
C PRO A 588 66.27 -18.16 99.82
N ASN A 589 67.15 -18.74 98.99
CA ASN A 589 67.45 -18.21 97.66
C ASN A 589 66.49 -18.75 96.59
N SER A 590 66.33 -20.08 96.48
CA SER A 590 65.34 -20.63 95.53
C SER A 590 63.91 -20.24 95.89
N ALA A 591 63.61 -20.05 97.18
CA ALA A 591 62.30 -19.56 97.63
C ALA A 591 61.98 -18.13 97.11
N LYS A 592 62.97 -17.23 97.09
CA LYS A 592 62.84 -15.88 96.52
C LYS A 592 62.69 -15.93 95.00
N GLU A 593 63.49 -16.74 94.32
CA GLU A 593 63.38 -16.90 92.86
C GLU A 593 62.00 -17.46 92.45
N LEU A 594 61.49 -18.45 93.17
CA LEU A 594 60.16 -19.02 92.98
C LEU A 594 59.04 -17.97 93.21
N PHE A 595 59.21 -17.08 94.19
CA PHE A 595 58.30 -15.96 94.44
C PHE A 595 58.28 -14.99 93.24
N TRP A 596 59.44 -14.53 92.77
CA TRP A 596 59.52 -13.61 91.63
C TRP A 596 58.98 -14.22 90.34
N ASN A 597 59.29 -15.48 90.05
CA ASN A 597 58.77 -16.18 88.88
C ASN A 597 57.23 -16.35 88.94
N LYS A 598 56.65 -16.57 90.12
CA LYS A 598 55.19 -16.57 90.30
C LYS A 598 54.57 -15.19 90.09
N LEU A 599 55.17 -14.12 90.65
CA LEU A 599 54.68 -12.75 90.50
C LEU A 599 54.71 -12.28 89.04
N LYS A 600 55.84 -12.49 88.34
CA LYS A 600 55.98 -12.16 86.91
C LYS A 600 55.03 -12.96 86.01
N ARG A 601 54.69 -14.20 86.39
CA ARG A 601 53.69 -15.02 85.68
C ARG A 601 52.26 -14.51 85.91
N ALA A 602 51.91 -14.09 87.13
CA ALA A 602 50.59 -13.54 87.46
C ALA A 602 50.35 -12.14 86.85
N LEU A 603 51.41 -11.35 86.66
CA LEU A 603 51.36 -10.11 85.89
C LEU A 603 51.06 -10.34 84.39
N ARG A 604 51.58 -11.43 83.81
CA ARG A 604 51.47 -11.74 82.37
C ARG A 604 50.20 -12.50 81.94
N SER A 605 49.38 -13.01 82.87
CA SER A 605 48.20 -13.83 82.52
C SER A 605 46.97 -12.98 82.16
N SER A 606 46.51 -13.11 80.92
CA SER A 606 45.27 -12.52 80.39
C SER A 606 44.04 -13.42 80.64
N ASN A 607 42.86 -12.79 80.77
CA ASN A 607 41.60 -13.48 81.07
C ASN A 607 41.11 -14.37 79.90
N THR A 608 41.48 -15.65 79.88
CA THR A 608 40.96 -16.67 78.95
C THR A 608 40.15 -17.73 79.69
N GLY A 609 38.81 -17.64 79.61
CA GLY A 609 37.91 -18.50 80.39
C GLY A 609 36.49 -18.64 79.81
N SER A 610 36.38 -18.98 78.51
CA SER A 610 35.05 -19.18 77.86
C SER A 610 35.01 -20.19 76.69
N GLN A 611 36.13 -20.80 76.30
CA GLN A 611 36.19 -21.65 75.09
C GLN A 611 35.36 -22.94 75.15
N GLU A 612 34.95 -23.43 76.32
CA GLU A 612 34.19 -24.69 76.39
C GLU A 612 32.74 -24.61 75.89
N LYS A 613 32.16 -23.41 75.74
CA LYS A 613 30.85 -23.28 75.06
C LYS A 613 30.92 -23.51 73.55
N GLN A 614 32.11 -23.65 72.98
CA GLN A 614 32.31 -23.90 71.55
C GLN A 614 32.04 -25.38 71.17
N LYS A 615 32.27 -26.32 72.09
CA LYS A 615 32.04 -27.78 71.92
C LYS A 615 30.59 -28.21 71.69
N MET A 616 29.61 -27.28 71.73
CA MET A 616 28.19 -27.60 71.61
C MET A 616 27.47 -26.82 70.50
N LYS A 617 28.21 -26.23 69.55
CA LYS A 617 27.61 -25.55 68.38
C LYS A 617 28.25 -25.87 67.02
N GLU A 618 29.49 -26.34 67.00
CA GLU A 618 30.20 -26.78 65.78
C GLU A 618 29.65 -28.10 65.18
N GLN A 619 28.52 -28.62 65.70
CA GLN A 619 27.80 -29.77 65.14
C GLN A 619 26.57 -29.40 64.29
N ASN A 620 26.18 -28.12 64.19
CA ASN A 620 25.05 -27.67 63.37
C ASN A 620 25.39 -26.59 62.33
N ASP A 621 26.52 -25.87 62.44
CA ASP A 621 27.01 -24.98 61.38
C ASP A 621 27.73 -25.76 60.26
N GLN A 622 27.05 -26.76 59.71
CA GLN A 622 27.33 -27.22 58.35
C GLN A 622 26.95 -26.07 57.38
N ARG A 623 27.79 -25.78 56.38
CA ARG A 623 27.55 -24.77 55.31
C ARG A 623 27.84 -23.31 55.70
N ARG A 624 29.07 -23.01 56.11
CA ARG A 624 29.74 -21.79 55.67
C ARG A 624 31.08 -22.12 55.03
N GLN A 625 31.31 -21.50 53.88
CA GLN A 625 32.52 -21.58 53.07
C GLN A 625 32.98 -23.00 52.69
N ASP A 626 32.61 -23.40 51.48
CA ASP A 626 33.67 -23.43 50.48
C ASP A 626 33.53 -22.19 49.58
N LYS A 627 34.60 -21.40 49.57
CA LYS A 627 35.25 -20.67 48.45
C LYS A 627 34.34 -20.03 47.37
N GLU A 628 34.37 -18.71 47.14
CA GLU A 628 35.51 -17.86 46.69
C GLU A 628 36.13 -18.27 45.35
N GLY A 629 36.31 -17.29 44.46
CA GLY A 629 37.31 -17.35 43.39
C GLY A 629 36.86 -16.82 42.02
N ALA A 630 37.66 -15.90 41.47
CA ALA A 630 37.68 -15.41 40.08
C ALA A 630 36.42 -14.65 39.56
N ASP A 631 36.54 -13.53 38.83
CA ASP A 631 37.75 -12.73 38.57
C ASP A 631 37.45 -11.25 38.25
N ARG A 632 38.41 -10.40 38.65
CA ARG A 632 38.98 -9.17 38.04
C ARG A 632 38.15 -8.11 37.28
N GLU A 633 38.49 -6.84 37.59
CA GLU A 633 38.97 -5.72 36.72
C GLU A 633 38.21 -5.40 35.41
N GLU A 634 38.00 -4.18 34.90
CA GLU A 634 38.33 -2.75 35.20
C GLU A 634 37.46 -1.89 34.22
N ARG A 635 37.16 -0.56 34.28
CA ARG A 635 37.43 0.66 35.08
C ARG A 635 36.10 1.49 35.11
N GLU A 636 35.81 2.52 35.91
CA GLU A 636 36.53 3.72 36.41
C GLU A 636 36.63 4.90 35.39
N TYR A 637 35.73 5.91 35.46
CA TYR A 637 36.03 7.34 35.74
C TYR A 637 34.78 8.27 35.69
N PHE A 638 34.61 9.10 36.73
CA PHE A 638 34.14 10.52 36.81
C PHE A 638 33.14 11.16 35.79
N VAL A 639 32.28 12.14 36.16
CA VAL A 639 31.69 12.60 37.45
C VAL A 639 30.58 13.64 37.19
N ASN A 640 29.73 13.90 38.20
CA ASN A 640 28.79 15.03 38.39
C ASN A 640 28.43 15.99 37.23
N GLN A 641 27.12 16.21 37.03
CA GLN A 641 26.45 17.44 37.52
C GLN A 641 24.93 17.26 37.60
N THR A 642 24.26 18.10 38.40
CA THR A 642 22.81 18.06 38.70
C THR A 642 22.21 19.47 38.47
N PRO A 643 20.90 19.75 38.63
CA PRO A 643 20.11 20.35 37.55
C PRO A 643 19.75 21.82 37.77
N THR A 644 19.12 22.42 36.75
CA THR A 644 18.36 23.67 36.84
C THR A 644 17.07 23.52 36.04
N ASP A 645 15.95 23.92 36.64
CA ASP A 645 14.68 24.16 35.94
C ASP A 645 14.79 25.38 34.99
N ASP A 646 13.90 25.54 34.01
CA ASP A 646 12.85 26.59 34.10
C ASP A 646 11.79 26.55 32.97
N GLU A 647 10.74 27.37 33.17
CA GLU A 647 9.73 27.92 32.25
C GLU A 647 8.82 26.99 31.40
N ALA A 648 7.51 27.08 31.71
CA ALA A 648 6.41 26.74 30.81
C ALA A 648 5.65 28.01 30.38
N LEU A 649 5.50 28.24 29.07
CA LEU A 649 4.87 29.45 28.53
C LEU A 649 3.38 29.25 28.17
N PHE A 650 2.51 29.86 28.96
CA PHE A 650 1.12 30.14 28.57
C PHE A 650 1.05 31.41 27.72
N LEU A 651 0.23 31.41 26.67
CA LEU A 651 -0.19 32.63 25.98
C LEU A 651 -1.72 32.69 25.84
N ASN A 652 -2.29 33.81 26.27
CA ASN A 652 -3.70 34.14 26.08
C ASN A 652 -3.95 34.55 24.62
N PHE A 653 -5.16 34.30 24.12
CA PHE A 653 -5.74 35.06 23.01
C PHE A 653 -7.04 35.73 23.42
N SER A 654 -7.21 36.98 22.98
CA SER A 654 -8.25 37.90 23.45
C SER A 654 -9.62 37.67 22.81
N SER A 655 -10.69 37.87 23.59
CA SER A 655 -12.08 37.81 23.14
C SER A 655 -12.45 38.92 22.14
N SER A 656 -12.48 38.61 20.84
CA SER A 656 -13.03 39.48 19.78
C SER A 656 -13.40 38.72 18.48
N SER A 657 -14.10 37.59 18.58
CA SER A 657 -14.80 36.94 17.43
C SER A 657 -15.82 35.90 17.90
N LEU A 658 -16.97 36.35 18.39
CA LEU A 658 -18.18 35.54 18.39
C LEU A 658 -18.90 35.71 17.04
N VAL A 659 -19.68 34.71 16.62
CA VAL A 659 -20.41 34.65 15.32
C VAL A 659 -19.57 34.26 14.07
N VAL A 660 -18.59 33.34 14.20
CA VAL A 660 -18.12 32.51 13.05
C VAL A 660 -17.80 31.04 13.43
N SER A 661 -18.53 30.46 14.40
CA SER A 661 -18.17 29.14 14.99
C SER A 661 -19.36 28.19 15.17
N TYR A 662 -20.12 27.92 14.09
CA TYR A 662 -21.28 27.00 14.15
C TYR A 662 -21.26 25.84 13.14
N TYR A 663 -20.37 25.82 12.14
CA TYR A 663 -20.38 24.81 11.07
C TYR A 663 -19.29 23.71 11.17
N PHE A 664 -18.30 23.83 12.07
CA PHE A 664 -17.13 22.95 12.10
C PHE A 664 -17.30 21.59 12.83
N LEU A 665 -18.50 21.25 13.28
CA LEU A 665 -18.78 20.02 14.05
C LEU A 665 -19.82 19.08 13.38
N LEU A 666 -20.11 19.27 12.09
CA LEU A 666 -21.06 18.44 11.34
C LEU A 666 -20.37 17.30 10.55
N PRO A 667 -20.87 16.06 10.62
CA PRO A 667 -20.51 15.00 9.68
C PRO A 667 -20.76 15.46 8.23
N GLY A 668 -19.78 15.23 7.35
CA GLY A 668 -19.78 15.70 5.96
C GLY A 668 -18.89 16.92 5.67
N VAL A 669 -18.37 17.58 6.72
CA VAL A 669 -17.47 18.77 6.61
C VAL A 669 -15.99 18.42 6.80
N VAL A 670 -15.66 17.27 7.40
CA VAL A 670 -14.27 16.79 7.54
C VAL A 670 -13.81 16.16 6.22
N PRO A 671 -12.63 16.52 5.66
CA PRO A 671 -12.12 15.90 4.43
C PRO A 671 -11.75 14.43 4.67
N VAL A 672 -12.27 13.52 3.85
CA VAL A 672 -12.08 12.06 3.98
C VAL A 672 -11.55 11.47 2.68
N LEU A 673 -10.39 10.81 2.77
CA LEU A 673 -9.90 9.93 1.70
C LEU A 673 -10.80 8.69 1.60
N HIS A 674 -11.18 8.33 0.38
CA HIS A 674 -11.94 7.11 0.09
C HIS A 674 -11.15 5.89 0.61
N ARG A 675 -11.76 5.11 1.52
CA ARG A 675 -11.07 3.97 2.18
C ARG A 675 -10.64 2.85 1.22
N ASP A 676 -11.17 2.84 0.00
CA ASP A 676 -10.88 1.87 -1.06
C ASP A 676 -9.85 2.43 -2.04
N CYS A 677 -8.56 2.16 -1.79
CA CYS A 677 -7.46 2.57 -2.66
C CYS A 677 -7.46 1.80 -4.00
N SER A 678 -8.27 2.22 -4.98
CA SER A 678 -8.10 1.83 -6.39
C SER A 678 -8.50 2.91 -7.42
N PRO A 679 -9.73 3.47 -7.45
CA PRO A 679 -10.16 4.34 -8.55
C PRO A 679 -9.87 5.82 -8.29
N GLY A 680 -10.40 6.37 -7.19
CA GLY A 680 -10.39 7.81 -6.90
C GLY A 680 -8.98 8.39 -6.75
N LEU A 681 -8.07 7.68 -6.08
CA LEU A 681 -6.68 8.14 -5.90
C LEU A 681 -5.90 8.22 -7.23
N ASN A 682 -6.21 7.34 -8.20
CA ASN A 682 -5.60 7.39 -9.53
C ASN A 682 -6.17 8.53 -10.38
N GLN A 683 -7.46 8.85 -10.26
CA GLN A 683 -8.04 10.05 -10.87
C GLN A 683 -7.48 11.33 -10.22
N HIS A 684 -7.37 11.38 -8.90
CA HIS A 684 -6.75 12.50 -8.17
C HIS A 684 -5.30 12.75 -8.60
N ASN A 685 -4.44 11.72 -8.59
CA ASN A 685 -3.05 11.84 -9.05
C ASN A 685 -2.97 12.29 -10.51
N ARG A 686 -3.91 11.86 -11.37
CA ARG A 686 -4.03 12.36 -12.74
C ARG A 686 -4.44 13.83 -12.77
N PHE A 687 -5.41 14.28 -11.98
CA PHE A 687 -5.85 15.68 -11.94
C PHE A 687 -4.74 16.61 -11.44
N VAL A 688 -3.97 16.19 -10.44
CA VAL A 688 -2.74 16.86 -9.96
C VAL A 688 -1.60 16.86 -11.01
N SER A 689 -1.64 15.97 -12.01
CA SER A 689 -0.74 15.99 -13.16
C SER A 689 -1.28 16.80 -14.34
N ASP A 690 -2.59 16.77 -14.59
CA ASP A 690 -3.27 17.56 -15.62
C ASP A 690 -3.19 19.05 -15.26
N SER A 691 -3.30 19.42 -13.97
CA SER A 691 -3.14 20.80 -13.47
C SER A 691 -1.71 21.34 -13.63
N LYS A 692 -0.69 20.48 -13.69
CA LYS A 692 0.72 20.88 -13.96
C LYS A 692 1.03 21.06 -15.45
N GLY A 693 0.19 20.52 -16.34
CA GLY A 693 0.44 20.49 -17.78
C GLY A 693 -0.55 21.28 -18.63
N LYS A 694 -1.63 21.81 -18.05
CA LYS A 694 -2.72 22.51 -18.74
C LYS A 694 -3.27 23.63 -17.88
N GLU A 695 -3.42 24.81 -18.47
CA GLU A 695 -4.05 25.96 -17.83
C GLU A 695 -5.47 26.15 -18.42
N PRO A 696 -6.54 25.81 -17.66
CA PRO A 696 -7.92 25.91 -18.15
C PRO A 696 -8.50 27.31 -17.98
N ASP A 697 -9.27 27.81 -18.95
CA ASP A 697 -10.14 28.98 -18.73
C ASP A 697 -11.29 28.64 -17.76
N VAL A 698 -11.79 27.40 -17.80
CA VAL A 698 -12.95 26.93 -17.02
C VAL A 698 -12.67 25.52 -16.46
N LEU A 699 -12.90 25.33 -15.16
CA LEU A 699 -12.73 24.06 -14.46
C LEU A 699 -14.08 23.51 -14.01
N PHE A 700 -14.36 22.23 -14.26
CA PHE A 700 -15.51 21.52 -13.66
C PHE A 700 -15.03 20.60 -12.53
N VAL A 701 -15.70 20.63 -11.37
CA VAL A 701 -15.40 19.81 -10.18
C VAL A 701 -16.67 19.16 -9.67
N GLY A 702 -16.64 17.85 -9.37
CA GLY A 702 -17.82 17.19 -8.81
C GLY A 702 -17.79 15.66 -8.80
N ASP A 703 -18.98 15.08 -8.84
CA ASP A 703 -19.21 13.63 -8.78
C ASP A 703 -19.39 12.97 -10.17
N SER A 704 -20.10 11.83 -10.26
CA SER A 704 -20.36 11.13 -11.53
C SER A 704 -21.12 11.98 -12.55
N LEU A 705 -21.96 12.92 -12.10
CA LEU A 705 -22.66 13.86 -12.99
C LEU A 705 -21.69 14.80 -13.72
N VAL A 706 -20.56 15.11 -13.09
CA VAL A 706 -19.47 15.86 -13.74
C VAL A 706 -18.60 14.93 -14.58
N GLN A 707 -18.24 13.75 -14.07
CA GLN A 707 -17.36 12.81 -14.79
C GLN A 707 -17.90 12.47 -16.19
N LEU A 708 -19.19 12.14 -16.30
CA LEU A 708 -19.81 11.68 -17.54
C LEU A 708 -19.93 12.78 -18.62
N LEU A 709 -19.82 14.07 -18.27
CA LEU A 709 -19.98 15.19 -19.21
C LEU A 709 -19.17 15.05 -20.50
N HIS A 710 -17.90 14.61 -20.36
CA HIS A 710 -16.93 14.61 -21.45
C HIS A 710 -17.25 13.60 -22.58
N GLU A 711 -18.10 12.60 -22.31
CA GLU A 711 -18.48 11.57 -23.27
C GLU A 711 -19.44 12.12 -24.35
N PHE A 712 -20.23 13.14 -24.02
CA PHE A 712 -21.32 13.64 -24.86
C PHE A 712 -20.89 14.72 -25.87
N GLU A 713 -21.57 14.76 -27.01
CA GLU A 713 -21.25 15.70 -28.11
C GLU A 713 -21.51 17.17 -27.71
N VAL A 714 -22.45 17.43 -26.79
CA VAL A 714 -22.74 18.78 -26.28
C VAL A 714 -21.56 19.39 -25.52
N TRP A 715 -20.85 18.61 -24.70
CA TRP A 715 -19.62 19.07 -24.03
C TRP A 715 -18.53 19.43 -25.05
N ARG A 716 -18.33 18.57 -26.07
CA ARG A 716 -17.37 18.81 -27.15
C ARG A 716 -17.69 20.02 -28.02
N LYS A 717 -18.95 20.45 -28.08
CA LYS A 717 -19.39 21.65 -28.83
C LYS A 717 -19.35 22.94 -28.01
N LEU A 718 -19.72 22.88 -26.72
CA LEU A 718 -19.86 24.07 -25.87
C LEU A 718 -18.60 24.33 -25.03
N PHE A 719 -18.13 23.31 -24.32
CA PHE A 719 -17.16 23.47 -23.23
C PHE A 719 -15.72 23.18 -23.63
N SER A 720 -15.47 22.17 -24.47
CA SER A 720 -14.10 21.88 -24.95
C SER A 720 -13.39 23.06 -25.67
N PRO A 721 -14.08 23.96 -26.39
CA PRO A 721 -13.47 25.19 -26.92
C PRO A 721 -13.05 26.23 -25.86
N LEU A 722 -13.47 26.08 -24.60
CA LEU A 722 -13.09 26.94 -23.45
C LEU A 722 -11.96 26.31 -22.61
N HIS A 723 -11.06 25.55 -23.25
CA HIS A 723 -9.93 24.86 -22.61
C HIS A 723 -10.31 24.07 -21.32
N THR A 724 -11.48 23.44 -21.29
CA THR A 724 -12.03 22.91 -20.03
C THR A 724 -11.26 21.71 -19.47
N LEU A 725 -11.02 21.76 -18.16
CA LEU A 725 -10.70 20.57 -17.35
C LEU A 725 -11.95 20.07 -16.62
N ASN A 726 -11.98 18.76 -16.35
CA ASN A 726 -13.07 18.04 -15.72
C ASN A 726 -12.49 17.12 -14.64
N PHE A 727 -12.69 17.50 -13.37
CA PHE A 727 -12.25 16.77 -12.17
C PHE A 727 -13.45 16.08 -11.47
N GLY A 728 -14.34 15.49 -12.28
CA GLY A 728 -15.45 14.66 -11.81
C GLY A 728 -15.02 13.24 -11.45
N VAL A 729 -15.46 12.73 -10.29
CA VAL A 729 -15.14 11.37 -9.80
C VAL A 729 -16.42 10.63 -9.44
N GLY A 730 -16.62 9.45 -10.02
CA GLY A 730 -17.80 8.62 -9.77
C GLY A 730 -17.89 8.15 -8.32
N GLY A 731 -19.03 8.41 -7.67
CA GLY A 731 -19.27 8.08 -6.27
C GLY A 731 -18.76 9.12 -5.26
N ASP A 732 -18.14 10.22 -5.69
CA ASP A 732 -17.72 11.27 -4.77
C ASP A 732 -18.91 11.91 -4.04
N ALA A 733 -18.69 12.14 -2.75
CA ALA A 733 -19.53 12.93 -1.86
C ALA A 733 -18.74 14.18 -1.45
N THR A 734 -19.40 15.17 -0.83
CA THR A 734 -18.77 16.47 -0.48
C THR A 734 -17.42 16.30 0.22
N GLN A 735 -17.32 15.41 1.20
CA GLN A 735 -16.09 15.18 1.96
C GLN A 735 -14.93 14.55 1.14
N HIS A 736 -15.21 13.89 0.02
CA HIS A 736 -14.19 13.33 -0.88
C HIS A 736 -13.65 14.41 -1.82
N VAL A 737 -14.54 15.22 -2.42
CA VAL A 737 -14.15 16.39 -3.23
C VAL A 737 -13.33 17.38 -2.39
N LEU A 738 -13.79 17.66 -1.16
CA LEU A 738 -13.07 18.53 -0.23
C LEU A 738 -11.65 18.02 0.05
N TRP A 739 -11.47 16.72 0.28
CA TRP A 739 -10.15 16.11 0.43
C TRP A 739 -9.29 16.31 -0.83
N ARG A 740 -9.84 16.05 -2.02
CA ARG A 740 -9.12 16.17 -3.30
C ARG A 740 -8.60 17.58 -3.58
N LEU A 741 -9.43 18.61 -3.38
CA LEU A 741 -9.03 20.01 -3.62
C LEU A 741 -8.00 20.51 -2.60
N VAL A 742 -8.08 20.07 -1.33
CA VAL A 742 -7.06 20.35 -0.32
C VAL A 742 -5.72 19.72 -0.71
N ASN A 743 -5.72 18.47 -1.21
CA ASN A 743 -4.53 17.70 -1.57
C ASN A 743 -3.98 17.97 -3.00
N GLY A 744 -4.23 19.16 -3.56
CA GLY A 744 -3.36 19.73 -4.59
C GLY A 744 -3.93 19.88 -6.01
N GLU A 745 -5.21 19.54 -6.25
CA GLU A 745 -5.79 19.64 -7.60
C GLU A 745 -5.84 21.07 -8.16
N LEU A 746 -5.88 22.09 -7.28
CA LEU A 746 -5.97 23.50 -7.66
C LEU A 746 -4.61 24.24 -7.68
N ASP A 747 -3.53 23.63 -7.19
CA ASP A 747 -2.31 24.35 -6.77
C ASP A 747 -1.45 24.90 -7.92
N HIS A 748 -1.82 24.59 -9.17
CA HIS A 748 -1.06 24.90 -10.38
C HIS A 748 -1.90 25.46 -11.53
N ILE A 749 -3.17 25.80 -11.30
CA ILE A 749 -4.11 26.31 -12.30
C ILE A 749 -4.79 27.61 -11.86
N SER A 750 -5.17 28.45 -12.82
CA SER A 750 -5.86 29.73 -12.55
C SER A 750 -7.12 29.92 -13.43
N PRO A 751 -8.15 29.05 -13.30
CA PRO A 751 -9.37 29.17 -14.08
C PRO A 751 -10.16 30.44 -13.73
N LYS A 752 -10.79 31.04 -14.75
CA LYS A 752 -11.68 32.20 -14.59
C LYS A 752 -13.02 31.82 -13.99
N VAL A 753 -13.49 30.61 -14.28
CA VAL A 753 -14.74 30.05 -13.75
C VAL A 753 -14.54 28.63 -13.24
N VAL A 754 -14.99 28.33 -12.02
CA VAL A 754 -15.06 26.98 -11.48
C VAL A 754 -16.53 26.57 -11.37
N VAL A 755 -16.90 25.48 -12.04
CA VAL A 755 -18.27 24.92 -12.00
C VAL A 755 -18.30 23.74 -11.04
N LEU A 756 -18.99 23.90 -9.91
CA LEU A 756 -19.10 22.91 -8.85
C LEU A 756 -20.46 22.20 -8.92
N TRP A 757 -20.45 20.86 -8.99
CA TRP A 757 -21.66 20.05 -8.99
C TRP A 757 -21.47 18.73 -8.24
N VAL A 758 -21.90 18.71 -6.98
CA VAL A 758 -21.71 17.59 -6.04
C VAL A 758 -22.84 17.53 -5.02
N GLY A 759 -23.11 16.34 -4.49
CA GLY A 759 -23.93 16.14 -3.28
C GLY A 759 -24.96 15.02 -3.39
N THR A 760 -25.20 14.48 -4.59
CA THR A 760 -26.19 13.42 -4.80
C THR A 760 -25.83 12.12 -4.05
N ASN A 761 -24.53 11.88 -3.81
CA ASN A 761 -23.99 10.67 -3.16
C ASN A 761 -23.92 10.74 -1.63
N ASN A 762 -24.22 11.89 -1.01
CA ASN A 762 -24.23 12.05 0.44
C ASN A 762 -25.45 11.39 1.11
N HIS A 763 -25.80 10.13 0.79
CA HIS A 763 -27.10 9.51 1.14
C HIS A 763 -27.45 9.53 2.63
N GLY A 764 -26.47 9.39 3.52
CA GLY A 764 -26.66 9.39 4.97
C GLY A 764 -26.64 10.76 5.67
N HIS A 765 -26.65 11.87 4.94
CA HIS A 765 -26.54 13.23 5.49
C HIS A 765 -27.82 14.07 5.35
N THR A 766 -28.04 15.02 6.26
CA THR A 766 -29.15 15.99 6.23
C THR A 766 -28.90 17.12 5.21
N PRO A 767 -29.92 17.92 4.83
CA PRO A 767 -29.73 19.04 3.90
C PRO A 767 -28.67 20.04 4.38
N GLU A 768 -28.62 20.31 5.68
CA GLU A 768 -27.71 21.28 6.31
C GLU A 768 -26.26 20.76 6.31
N GLN A 769 -26.07 19.46 6.53
CA GLN A 769 -24.78 18.79 6.44
C GLN A 769 -24.23 18.79 5.01
N ILE A 770 -25.09 18.56 4.01
CA ILE A 770 -24.70 18.59 2.59
C ILE A 770 -24.40 20.03 2.16
N CYS A 771 -25.23 21.00 2.57
CA CYS A 771 -24.96 22.42 2.37
C CYS A 771 -23.60 22.83 2.97
N GLY A 772 -23.35 22.51 4.25
CA GLY A 772 -22.07 22.76 4.90
C GLY A 772 -20.87 22.13 4.18
N GLY A 773 -21.04 20.91 3.65
CA GLY A 773 -20.03 20.26 2.80
C GLY A 773 -19.77 20.99 1.47
N ILE A 774 -20.81 21.49 0.81
CA ILE A 774 -20.69 22.31 -0.41
C ILE A 774 -20.03 23.66 -0.10
N MET A 775 -20.44 24.33 0.98
CA MET A 775 -19.86 25.61 1.42
C MET A 775 -18.39 25.46 1.84
N ALA A 776 -18.00 24.33 2.44
CA ALA A 776 -16.59 24.03 2.72
C ALA A 776 -15.75 23.90 1.43
N ILE A 777 -16.31 23.27 0.38
CA ILE A 777 -15.65 23.19 -0.94
C ILE A 777 -15.51 24.59 -1.56
N ILE A 778 -16.57 25.40 -1.53
CA ILE A 778 -16.55 26.79 -2.04
C ILE A 778 -15.49 27.61 -1.30
N ASN A 779 -15.37 27.47 0.03
CA ASN A 779 -14.34 28.14 0.81
C ASN A 779 -12.91 27.72 0.41
N VAL A 780 -12.67 26.43 0.15
CA VAL A 780 -11.36 25.96 -0.34
C VAL A 780 -11.06 26.48 -1.76
N ILE A 781 -12.06 26.54 -2.64
CA ILE A 781 -11.92 27.15 -3.97
C ILE A 781 -11.59 28.64 -3.84
N HIS A 782 -12.33 29.40 -3.02
CA HIS A 782 -12.12 30.83 -2.83
C HIS A 782 -10.76 31.15 -2.16
N GLN A 783 -10.27 30.27 -1.29
CA GLN A 783 -8.94 30.40 -0.67
C GLN A 783 -7.79 30.12 -1.64
N LYS A 784 -7.90 29.08 -2.48
CA LYS A 784 -6.83 28.74 -3.45
C LYS A 784 -6.91 29.55 -4.75
N LEU A 785 -8.11 29.96 -5.17
CA LEU A 785 -8.41 30.63 -6.44
C LEU A 785 -9.25 31.91 -6.22
N PRO A 786 -8.77 32.93 -5.49
CA PRO A 786 -9.53 34.12 -5.08
C PRO A 786 -9.97 35.04 -6.25
N HIS A 787 -9.60 34.72 -7.48
CA HIS A 787 -9.99 35.45 -8.69
C HIS A 787 -11.01 34.68 -9.56
N ALA A 788 -11.32 33.42 -9.21
CA ALA A 788 -12.20 32.56 -9.98
C ALA A 788 -13.67 32.74 -9.56
N HIS A 789 -14.58 32.90 -10.51
CA HIS A 789 -16.01 32.90 -10.22
C HIS A 789 -16.52 31.46 -10.05
N THR A 790 -17.14 31.15 -8.91
CA THR A 790 -17.65 29.81 -8.59
C THR A 790 -19.13 29.67 -8.94
N LEU A 791 -19.43 28.91 -9.99
CA LEU A 791 -20.79 28.55 -10.40
C LEU A 791 -21.20 27.23 -9.74
N VAL A 792 -22.13 27.27 -8.80
CA VAL A 792 -22.65 26.09 -8.10
C VAL A 792 -23.92 25.61 -8.79
N LEU A 793 -23.95 24.36 -9.24
CA LEU A 793 -25.11 23.75 -9.88
C LEU A 793 -25.96 22.98 -8.86
N GLY A 794 -27.28 23.15 -8.92
CA GLY A 794 -28.23 22.46 -8.05
C GLY A 794 -28.14 20.93 -8.09
N VAL A 795 -28.35 20.29 -6.94
CA VAL A 795 -28.45 18.83 -6.82
C VAL A 795 -29.78 18.37 -7.42
N LEU A 796 -29.71 17.55 -8.47
CA LEU A 796 -30.90 17.11 -9.21
C LEU A 796 -31.84 16.22 -8.38
N PRO A 797 -33.15 16.21 -8.68
CA PRO A 797 -34.05 15.19 -8.16
C PRO A 797 -33.68 13.81 -8.75
N ARG A 798 -33.81 12.76 -7.93
CA ARG A 798 -33.45 11.38 -8.29
C ARG A 798 -34.55 10.38 -7.97
N GLY A 799 -34.47 9.19 -8.56
CA GLY A 799 -35.47 8.13 -8.50
C GLY A 799 -36.70 8.43 -9.38
N LYS A 800 -37.39 7.40 -9.88
CA LYS A 800 -38.51 7.57 -10.84
C LYS A 800 -39.70 8.35 -10.28
N ASN A 801 -40.07 8.09 -9.03
CA ASN A 801 -41.25 8.63 -8.35
C ASN A 801 -40.82 9.57 -7.19
N PRO A 802 -41.72 10.38 -6.60
CA PRO A 802 -41.43 11.14 -5.39
C PRO A 802 -40.89 10.25 -4.26
N ASN A 803 -39.86 10.73 -3.56
CA ASN A 803 -39.15 9.99 -2.51
C ASN A 803 -38.30 10.96 -1.64
N PRO A 804 -37.91 10.57 -0.41
CA PRO A 804 -37.21 11.45 0.53
C PRO A 804 -35.88 12.04 0.01
N LEU A 805 -35.19 11.38 -0.92
CA LEU A 805 -33.96 11.94 -1.49
C LEU A 805 -34.23 13.16 -2.37
N ARG A 806 -35.42 13.27 -3.00
CA ARG A 806 -35.81 14.47 -3.75
C ARG A 806 -36.09 15.64 -2.83
N GLU A 807 -36.90 15.42 -1.79
CA GLU A 807 -37.26 16.43 -0.78
C GLU A 807 -35.99 16.98 -0.12
N ARG A 808 -35.08 16.08 0.27
CA ARG A 808 -33.76 16.44 0.79
C ARG A 808 -32.92 17.23 -0.22
N ASN A 809 -32.83 16.79 -1.48
CA ASN A 809 -32.05 17.50 -2.50
C ASN A 809 -32.63 18.90 -2.80
N ALA A 810 -33.95 19.07 -2.79
CA ALA A 810 -34.60 20.38 -2.88
C ALA A 810 -34.27 21.27 -1.67
N GLY A 811 -34.25 20.69 -0.45
CA GLY A 811 -33.78 21.38 0.75
C GLY A 811 -32.32 21.84 0.65
N VAL A 812 -31.43 21.00 0.12
CA VAL A 812 -30.02 21.37 -0.16
C VAL A 812 -29.97 22.55 -1.12
N ASN A 813 -30.72 22.52 -2.22
CA ASN A 813 -30.72 23.59 -3.21
C ASN A 813 -31.20 24.92 -2.61
N ALA A 814 -32.25 24.91 -1.79
CA ALA A 814 -32.74 26.11 -1.11
C ALA A 814 -31.70 26.71 -0.14
N LEU A 815 -31.02 25.87 0.65
CA LEU A 815 -29.97 26.30 1.59
C LEU A 815 -28.74 26.84 0.84
N VAL A 816 -28.24 26.10 -0.16
CA VAL A 816 -27.07 26.51 -0.96
C VAL A 816 -27.37 27.78 -1.75
N GLN A 817 -28.59 27.97 -2.27
CA GLN A 817 -28.98 29.21 -2.95
C GLN A 817 -28.99 30.42 -2.01
N ALA A 818 -29.48 30.26 -0.78
CA ALA A 818 -29.52 31.34 0.22
C ALA A 818 -28.10 31.72 0.70
N GLU A 819 -27.28 30.72 1.02
CA GLU A 819 -25.90 30.91 1.46
C GLU A 819 -25.01 31.49 0.34
N ALA A 820 -25.10 30.95 -0.89
CA ALA A 820 -24.33 31.45 -2.04
C ALA A 820 -24.67 32.89 -2.42
N ALA A 821 -25.91 33.36 -2.18
CA ALA A 821 -26.30 34.75 -2.41
C ALA A 821 -25.63 35.76 -1.46
N SER A 822 -24.99 35.29 -0.38
CA SER A 822 -24.22 36.13 0.56
C SER A 822 -22.75 36.30 0.16
N LEU A 823 -22.24 35.49 -0.77
CA LEU A 823 -20.82 35.42 -1.12
C LEU A 823 -20.48 36.18 -2.42
N SER A 824 -19.40 36.95 -2.40
CA SER A 824 -18.81 37.54 -3.61
C SER A 824 -18.14 36.46 -4.48
N HIS A 825 -18.24 36.62 -5.80
CA HIS A 825 -17.70 35.67 -6.80
C HIS A 825 -18.25 34.24 -6.69
N VAL A 826 -19.46 34.07 -6.15
CA VAL A 826 -20.21 32.81 -6.17
C VAL A 826 -21.57 33.06 -6.82
N SER A 827 -22.11 32.06 -7.53
CA SER A 827 -23.49 32.09 -8.03
C SER A 827 -24.10 30.71 -8.05
N PHE A 828 -25.30 30.56 -7.50
CA PHE A 828 -26.10 29.34 -7.64
C PHE A 828 -26.89 29.35 -8.97
N LEU A 829 -26.93 28.21 -9.66
CA LEU A 829 -27.80 27.95 -10.80
C LEU A 829 -28.65 26.71 -10.52
N ASP A 830 -29.96 26.89 -10.51
CA ASP A 830 -30.88 25.76 -10.59
C ASP A 830 -30.77 25.10 -11.97
N VAL A 831 -30.66 23.77 -11.96
CA VAL A 831 -30.44 22.93 -13.14
C VAL A 831 -31.55 21.90 -13.34
N ASP A 832 -32.72 22.09 -12.70
CA ASP A 832 -33.95 21.38 -13.07
C ASP A 832 -34.83 22.22 -14.03
N PRO A 833 -34.73 22.03 -15.37
CA PRO A 833 -35.59 22.66 -16.35
C PRO A 833 -36.99 22.00 -16.48
N GLY A 834 -37.43 21.20 -15.50
CA GLY A 834 -38.68 20.44 -15.53
C GLY A 834 -38.49 18.96 -15.88
N PHE A 835 -37.48 18.30 -15.29
CA PHE A 835 -37.30 16.86 -15.31
C PHE A 835 -38.39 16.12 -14.54
N VAL A 836 -38.91 16.72 -13.45
CA VAL A 836 -40.11 16.24 -12.78
C VAL A 836 -41.34 16.68 -13.57
N HIS A 837 -42.08 15.70 -14.10
CA HIS A 837 -43.30 15.94 -14.85
C HIS A 837 -44.50 16.23 -13.92
N SER A 838 -45.63 16.64 -14.51
CA SER A 838 -46.85 16.99 -13.76
C SER A 838 -47.51 15.83 -13.01
N ASP A 839 -47.12 14.58 -13.28
CA ASP A 839 -47.50 13.38 -12.51
C ASP A 839 -46.51 13.04 -11.38
N GLY A 840 -45.48 13.88 -11.18
CA GLY A 840 -44.39 13.66 -10.23
C GLY A 840 -43.33 12.66 -10.69
N SER A 841 -43.42 12.10 -11.91
CA SER A 841 -42.43 11.17 -12.44
C SER A 841 -41.22 11.86 -13.08
N ILE A 842 -40.12 11.14 -13.26
CA ILE A 842 -39.00 11.54 -14.13
C ILE A 842 -38.91 10.56 -15.30
N SER A 843 -38.77 11.09 -16.52
CA SER A 843 -38.62 10.25 -17.72
C SER A 843 -37.26 9.58 -17.83
N HIS A 844 -37.28 8.30 -18.21
CA HIS A 844 -36.09 7.51 -18.57
C HIS A 844 -35.37 8.07 -19.83
N GLN A 845 -36.03 8.93 -20.61
CA GLN A 845 -35.43 9.64 -21.74
C GLN A 845 -34.57 10.83 -21.30
N ASP A 846 -34.76 11.35 -20.08
CA ASP A 846 -33.96 12.43 -19.50
C ASP A 846 -32.88 11.90 -18.54
N MET A 847 -33.19 10.88 -17.74
CA MET A 847 -32.23 10.18 -16.86
C MET A 847 -32.35 8.66 -17.00
N TYR A 848 -31.31 7.97 -17.46
CA TYR A 848 -31.41 6.56 -17.87
C TYR A 848 -31.51 5.56 -16.71
N ASP A 849 -31.13 5.95 -15.49
CA ASP A 849 -31.28 5.19 -14.25
C ASP A 849 -31.99 6.00 -13.15
N TYR A 850 -32.62 7.12 -13.54
CA TYR A 850 -33.19 8.15 -12.66
C TYR A 850 -32.19 8.81 -11.70
N LEU A 851 -30.90 8.83 -12.07
CA LEU A 851 -29.85 9.61 -11.41
C LEU A 851 -28.96 10.32 -12.44
N HIS A 852 -28.40 9.56 -13.38
CA HIS A 852 -27.51 10.04 -14.43
C HIS A 852 -28.29 10.40 -15.69
N LEU A 853 -27.90 11.51 -16.31
CA LEU A 853 -28.61 12.10 -17.44
C LEU A 853 -28.30 11.37 -18.75
N THR A 854 -29.27 11.37 -19.66
CA THR A 854 -29.07 10.99 -21.07
C THR A 854 -28.37 12.12 -21.84
N PRO A 855 -27.96 11.91 -23.11
CA PRO A 855 -27.51 13.01 -23.97
C PRO A 855 -28.53 14.17 -24.08
N GLN A 856 -29.83 13.87 -23.97
CA GLN A 856 -30.90 14.87 -24.01
C GLN A 856 -30.99 15.66 -22.69
N GLY A 857 -30.91 14.95 -21.55
CA GLY A 857 -30.86 15.59 -20.23
C GLY A 857 -29.65 16.52 -20.07
N TYR A 858 -28.45 16.06 -20.44
CA TYR A 858 -27.25 16.89 -20.47
C TYR A 858 -27.38 18.08 -21.43
N GLN A 859 -28.02 17.92 -22.60
CA GLN A 859 -28.22 19.03 -23.53
C GLN A 859 -29.09 20.14 -22.92
N LYS A 860 -30.13 19.81 -22.14
CA LYS A 860 -30.97 20.82 -21.46
C LYS A 860 -30.16 21.64 -20.44
N ILE A 861 -29.42 20.97 -19.55
CA ILE A 861 -28.67 21.63 -18.47
C ILE A 861 -27.48 22.43 -19.02
N LEU A 862 -26.70 21.85 -19.93
CA LEU A 862 -25.44 22.46 -20.37
C LEU A 862 -25.66 23.73 -21.18
N LEU A 863 -26.82 23.92 -21.81
CA LEU A 863 -27.17 25.20 -22.43
C LEU A 863 -27.39 26.32 -21.40
N LEU A 864 -28.00 26.00 -20.25
CA LEU A 864 -28.18 26.95 -19.14
C LEU A 864 -26.82 27.29 -18.49
N ALA A 865 -26.05 26.25 -18.13
CA ALA A 865 -24.73 26.42 -17.52
C ALA A 865 -23.77 27.19 -18.44
N PHE A 866 -23.75 26.88 -19.75
CA PHE A 866 -22.89 27.57 -20.71
C PHE A 866 -23.25 29.05 -20.85
N ALA A 867 -24.54 29.42 -20.82
CA ALA A 867 -24.94 30.82 -20.84
C ALA A 867 -24.39 31.60 -19.64
N VAL A 868 -24.42 31.02 -18.43
CA VAL A 868 -23.87 31.64 -17.22
C VAL A 868 -22.35 31.71 -17.25
N VAL A 869 -21.67 30.62 -17.66
CA VAL A 869 -20.19 30.58 -17.79
C VAL A 869 -19.67 31.60 -18.80
N ILE A 870 -20.36 31.78 -19.94
CA ILE A 870 -19.99 32.81 -20.92
C ILE A 870 -20.27 34.22 -20.38
N ALA A 871 -21.38 34.43 -19.68
CA ALA A 871 -21.70 35.73 -19.09
C ALA A 871 -20.66 36.16 -18.03
N THR A 872 -20.17 35.25 -17.19
CA THR A 872 -19.15 35.54 -16.16
C THR A 872 -17.74 35.70 -16.74
N ASN A 873 -17.37 34.93 -17.77
CA ASN A 873 -16.07 35.04 -18.46
C ASN A 873 -15.93 36.32 -19.31
N ILE A 874 -17.01 37.09 -19.53
CA ILE A 874 -17.05 38.31 -20.34
C ILE A 874 -16.67 39.59 -19.54
N HIS A 875 -16.22 39.48 -18.28
CA HIS A 875 -15.70 40.63 -17.52
C HIS A 875 -14.17 40.61 -17.38
N CYS A 876 -13.56 41.73 -17.77
CA CYS A 876 -12.12 42.05 -17.70
C CYS A 876 -11.16 41.25 -18.60
N GLN A 877 -11.21 41.53 -19.91
CA GLN A 877 -9.98 41.93 -20.63
C GLN A 877 -10.28 42.82 -21.85
N ALA A 878 -9.45 43.86 -22.05
CA ALA A 878 -9.62 44.83 -23.14
C ALA A 878 -8.81 44.43 -24.37
N ALA A 879 -9.44 43.69 -25.29
CA ALA A 879 -8.92 43.39 -26.63
C ALA A 879 -10.03 43.54 -27.69
N GLN A 880 -9.65 43.83 -28.94
CA GLN A 880 -10.60 44.20 -29.99
C GLN A 880 -11.37 43.00 -30.57
N PRO A 881 -12.69 43.10 -30.81
CA PRO A 881 -13.45 42.04 -31.44
C PRO A 881 -13.29 42.04 -32.97
N GLN A 882 -12.78 40.94 -33.55
CA GLN A 882 -13.01 40.63 -34.96
C GLN A 882 -14.29 39.82 -35.13
N LEU A 883 -15.41 40.49 -35.38
CA LEU A 883 -16.64 39.87 -35.90
C LEU A 883 -17.27 40.78 -36.95
N ARG A 884 -17.67 40.21 -38.09
CA ARG A 884 -18.41 40.92 -39.14
C ARG A 884 -19.90 40.86 -38.85
N ASP A 885 -20.54 42.02 -38.85
CA ASP A 885 -21.98 42.16 -38.67
C ASP A 885 -22.70 41.93 -40.01
N SER A 886 -23.29 40.74 -40.22
CA SER A 886 -24.22 40.48 -41.34
C SER A 886 -25.08 39.22 -41.14
N ASP A 887 -26.00 39.24 -40.18
CA ASP A 887 -27.43 38.94 -40.42
C ASP A 887 -28.26 39.06 -39.13
N LYS A 888 -29.54 39.44 -39.25
CA LYS A 888 -30.40 39.77 -38.09
C LYS A 888 -31.63 38.88 -37.96
N SER A 889 -31.79 38.34 -36.75
CA SER A 889 -33.04 37.89 -36.11
C SER A 889 -33.70 36.60 -36.62
N PRO A 890 -34.64 35.99 -35.84
CA PRO A 890 -35.01 36.26 -34.45
C PRO A 890 -34.89 35.04 -33.51
N PHE A 891 -34.40 35.26 -32.28
CA PHE A 891 -34.78 34.42 -31.13
C PHE A 891 -36.12 34.90 -30.56
N PRO A 892 -36.94 34.02 -29.95
CA PRO A 892 -38.16 34.42 -29.23
C PRO A 892 -37.83 35.24 -27.98
N LYS A 893 -38.77 36.10 -27.57
CA LYS A 893 -38.59 37.06 -26.47
C LYS A 893 -38.81 36.41 -25.10
N GLY A 894 -37.88 36.62 -24.18
CA GLY A 894 -38.03 36.35 -22.75
C GLY A 894 -36.91 37.06 -21.98
N LEU A 895 -37.22 37.58 -20.79
CA LEU A 895 -36.30 38.23 -19.84
C LEU A 895 -35.40 39.35 -20.43
N ALA A 896 -35.88 40.59 -20.26
CA ALA A 896 -35.01 41.76 -20.27
C ALA A 896 -34.93 42.32 -18.84
N ILE A 897 -33.71 42.63 -18.35
CA ILE A 897 -33.44 43.70 -17.38
C ILE A 897 -31.93 44.00 -17.40
N PHE A 898 -31.63 45.28 -17.60
CA PHE A 898 -30.36 46.03 -17.58
C PHE A 898 -29.89 46.60 -18.92
N LYS A 899 -29.64 47.92 -18.90
CA LYS A 899 -29.42 48.76 -20.08
C LYS A 899 -28.77 50.09 -19.70
N GLN A 900 -27.47 50.26 -19.94
CA GLN A 900 -26.82 51.57 -19.95
C GLN A 900 -25.76 51.67 -21.05
N GLN A 901 -25.93 52.71 -21.88
CA GLN A 901 -24.94 53.74 -22.23
C GLN A 901 -23.44 53.36 -22.09
N GLY A 902 -22.56 53.41 -23.09
CA GLY A 902 -22.70 53.84 -24.49
C GLY A 902 -21.96 55.16 -24.81
N LYS A 903 -20.91 55.09 -25.64
CA LYS A 903 -20.21 56.24 -26.29
C LYS A 903 -19.47 55.77 -27.56
N LYS A 904 -19.22 56.69 -28.50
CA LYS A 904 -18.50 56.45 -29.78
C LYS A 904 -17.11 57.09 -29.76
N CYS A 905 -16.17 56.57 -30.55
CA CYS A 905 -15.09 57.32 -31.21
C CYS A 905 -14.71 56.65 -32.55
N ASN A 906 -14.01 57.37 -33.43
CA ASN A 906 -13.88 57.05 -34.87
C ASN A 906 -12.49 56.53 -35.30
N CYS A 907 -12.45 55.99 -36.52
CA CYS A 907 -11.34 55.33 -37.19
C CYS A 907 -10.21 56.24 -37.71
N LEU A 908 -9.04 55.64 -37.99
CA LEU A 908 -8.12 55.82 -39.15
C LEU A 908 -7.04 54.70 -39.02
N GLY A 909 -6.83 53.79 -39.98
CA GLY A 909 -5.95 53.92 -41.17
C GLY A 909 -4.52 53.35 -40.86
N ILE A 910 -3.79 52.58 -41.69
CA ILE A 910 -3.83 52.28 -43.15
C ILE A 910 -2.99 50.99 -43.47
N ARG A 911 -3.46 50.14 -44.41
CA ARG A 911 -2.76 49.17 -45.34
C ARG A 911 -1.71 48.12 -44.87
N ASP A 912 -2.04 46.84 -45.12
CA ASP A 912 -1.46 45.88 -46.12
C ASP A 912 0.06 45.69 -46.35
N PRO A 913 0.53 44.57 -46.96
CA PRO A 913 -0.06 43.20 -47.09
C PRO A 913 0.95 42.02 -46.91
N LEU A 914 0.48 40.76 -46.91
CA LEU A 914 1.04 39.63 -47.70
C LEU A 914 0.23 38.30 -47.55
N ASN A 915 0.36 37.43 -48.57
CA ASN A 915 -0.23 36.09 -48.82
C ASN A 915 -0.79 35.28 -47.63
N GLN A 916 -1.99 34.66 -47.67
CA GLN A 916 -2.53 33.64 -48.62
C GLN A 916 -1.69 32.33 -48.65
N ASN A 917 -2.17 31.09 -48.46
CA ASN A 917 -3.41 30.46 -48.95
C ASN A 917 -3.61 29.06 -48.31
N CYS A 918 -4.74 28.40 -48.66
CA CYS A 918 -5.08 26.99 -48.40
C CYS A 918 -5.40 26.57 -46.95
N HIS A 919 -6.36 25.69 -46.66
CA HIS A 919 -7.34 25.01 -47.54
C HIS A 919 -8.73 24.99 -46.86
N CYS A 920 -9.81 25.24 -47.62
CA CYS A 920 -11.18 25.27 -47.09
C CYS A 920 -12.11 24.40 -47.95
N GLU A 921 -12.26 23.12 -47.59
CA GLU A 921 -12.94 22.13 -48.45
C GLU A 921 -13.91 21.19 -47.69
N MET A 922 -14.56 21.70 -46.63
CA MET A 922 -15.61 20.94 -45.91
C MET A 922 -16.98 21.63 -45.82
N GLN A 923 -17.07 22.94 -46.09
CA GLN A 923 -18.36 23.67 -46.02
C GLN A 923 -19.27 23.49 -47.25
N ARG A 924 -18.80 22.89 -48.36
CA ARG A 924 -19.55 22.85 -49.62
C ARG A 924 -20.64 21.76 -49.70
N GLN A 925 -20.59 20.71 -48.86
CA GLN A 925 -21.59 19.63 -48.88
C GLN A 925 -22.79 19.84 -47.94
N LEU A 926 -22.66 20.61 -46.85
CA LEU A 926 -23.76 20.77 -45.88
C LEU A 926 -24.92 21.63 -46.42
N ARG A 927 -24.63 22.72 -47.13
CA ARG A 927 -25.66 23.65 -47.66
C ARG A 927 -26.65 23.01 -48.64
N MET A 928 -26.33 21.85 -49.22
CA MET A 928 -27.19 21.11 -50.16
C MET A 928 -28.23 20.21 -49.47
N LYS A 929 -28.12 19.93 -48.17
CA LYS A 929 -29.11 19.12 -47.43
C LYS A 929 -30.21 19.96 -46.77
N GLU A 930 -29.89 21.14 -46.26
CA GLU A 930 -30.84 21.94 -45.46
C GLU A 930 -31.94 22.61 -46.31
N GLN A 931 -31.64 23.00 -47.56
CA GLN A 931 -32.64 23.61 -48.45
C GLN A 931 -33.75 22.64 -48.90
N LYS A 932 -33.57 21.31 -48.76
CA LYS A 932 -34.57 20.33 -49.20
C LYS A 932 -35.69 20.06 -48.20
N THR A 933 -35.52 20.47 -46.93
CA THR A 933 -36.45 20.16 -45.83
C THR A 933 -37.41 21.32 -45.51
N LEU A 934 -37.11 22.55 -45.95
CA LEU A 934 -37.87 23.75 -45.57
C LEU A 934 -39.13 24.00 -46.43
N CYS A 935 -39.22 23.43 -47.63
CA CYS A 935 -40.30 23.71 -48.59
C CYS A 935 -41.65 23.01 -48.31
N LEU A 936 -41.80 22.28 -47.20
CA LEU A 936 -42.96 21.42 -46.94
C LEU A 936 -43.81 21.79 -45.71
N LYS A 937 -43.59 22.97 -45.08
CA LYS A 937 -44.26 23.31 -43.81
C LYS A 937 -45.09 24.60 -43.74
N ASN A 938 -45.00 25.52 -44.71
CA ASN A 938 -45.82 26.75 -44.74
C ASN A 938 -46.40 26.97 -46.15
N GLY A 939 -47.72 26.82 -46.28
CA GLY A 939 -48.42 26.81 -47.57
C GLY A 939 -48.75 28.20 -48.13
N ILE A 940 -47.76 28.89 -48.71
CA ILE A 940 -47.98 30.09 -49.54
C ILE A 940 -47.19 29.94 -50.84
N LEU A 941 -47.88 29.96 -51.99
CA LEU A 941 -47.19 29.92 -53.30
C LEU A 941 -46.55 31.27 -53.61
N SER A 942 -45.22 31.26 -53.79
CA SER A 942 -44.47 32.35 -54.42
C SER A 942 -43.97 31.91 -55.79
N LYS A 943 -43.97 32.85 -56.76
CA LYS A 943 -43.74 32.59 -58.18
C LYS A 943 -42.34 32.01 -58.50
N LYS A 944 -41.42 32.03 -57.54
CA LYS A 944 -40.03 31.55 -57.66
C LYS A 944 -39.85 30.03 -57.43
N CYS A 945 -40.91 29.30 -57.05
CA CYS A 945 -40.88 27.83 -56.96
C CYS A 945 -41.23 27.12 -58.29
N LEU A 946 -41.59 27.85 -59.35
CA LEU A 946 -42.20 27.31 -60.57
C LEU A 946 -41.23 27.09 -61.75
N GLU A 947 -39.96 27.48 -61.63
CA GLU A 947 -38.95 27.36 -62.70
C GLU A 947 -38.02 26.14 -62.57
N LEU A 948 -38.24 25.27 -61.56
CA LEU A 948 -37.45 24.04 -61.34
C LEU A 948 -38.30 22.75 -61.34
N ALA A 949 -39.51 22.80 -61.89
CA ALA A 949 -40.45 21.67 -61.95
C ALA A 949 -40.98 21.44 -63.38
N GLY A 950 -40.12 20.96 -64.29
CA GLY A 950 -40.48 20.73 -65.70
C GLY A 950 -39.79 19.52 -66.33
N GLY A 951 -40.59 18.50 -66.71
CA GLY A 951 -40.18 17.36 -67.53
C GLY A 951 -39.56 16.16 -66.77
N ASN A 952 -39.96 14.91 -67.04
CA ASN A 952 -41.15 14.47 -67.78
C ASN A 952 -41.62 13.07 -67.31
N ARG A 953 -42.89 12.71 -67.58
CA ARG A 953 -43.51 11.45 -67.11
C ARG A 953 -43.23 10.25 -68.03
N LYS A 954 -43.13 9.05 -67.43
CA LYS A 954 -43.72 7.74 -67.82
C LYS A 954 -43.27 6.66 -66.80
N GLU A 955 -44.04 5.64 -66.42
CA GLU A 955 -45.44 5.30 -66.73
C GLU A 955 -46.11 4.51 -65.55
N ARG A 956 -47.40 4.18 -65.73
CA ARG A 956 -48.36 3.29 -65.00
C ARG A 956 -47.75 2.07 -64.26
N LYS A 957 -48.38 1.36 -63.29
CA LYS A 957 -49.63 1.36 -62.45
C LYS A 957 -49.38 0.23 -61.40
N GLY A 958 -49.98 0.08 -60.23
CA GLY A 958 -51.09 0.76 -59.52
C GLY A 958 -51.92 -0.31 -58.77
N PHE A 959 -52.38 -0.04 -57.54
CA PHE A 959 -53.61 -0.59 -56.90
C PHE A 959 -53.69 -0.20 -55.41
N SER A 960 -54.80 0.45 -55.09
CA SER A 960 -55.40 0.67 -53.77
C SER A 960 -56.18 -0.60 -53.33
N MET A 961 -56.74 -0.78 -52.11
CA MET A 961 -57.00 0.12 -50.96
C MET A 961 -57.06 -0.74 -49.65
N PRO A 962 -57.66 -0.37 -48.48
CA PRO A 962 -57.01 -0.61 -47.18
C PRO A 962 -57.81 -1.50 -46.21
N ILE A 963 -57.24 -1.73 -45.02
CA ILE A 963 -57.71 -1.12 -43.75
C ILE A 963 -56.46 -0.57 -43.03
#